data_AF-A0A835CLM6-F1
#
_entry.id   AF-A0A835CLM6-F1
#
_cell.length_a   1.000
_cell.length_b   1.000
_cell.length_c   1.000
_cell.angle_alpha   90.00
_cell.angle_beta   90.00
_cell.angle_gamma   90.00
#
_symmetry.space_group_name_H-M   'P 1'
#
loop_
_entity.id
_entity.type
_entity.pdbx_description
1 polymer ?
#
loop_
_entity_poly.entity_id
_entity_poly.type
_entity_poly.pdbx_seq_one_letter_code
_entity_poly.pdbx_strand_id
1 'polypeptide(L)'
;MEATAILGWVDYLVIGLMLMISIGIGLYYRLTGGRQKTTEEYYSANKSMSILPVGIALMVSFMSAITLLGVSAENYVYGTQFVVINISYLIGTPIVCYGFLPVFYKLQATSAYEYLEKRFGIKTRLLASIVLSIQLILYSGIVLYAPALALETTTGLSKTTSILLVGIVCAFYSSIGGMKAVLATDVFQAFLMFASLIIVIGTAVNDTGGFSEIWKIAKDGKRIQFDNFSFDPTERHSWFSLIVGGMCTFLSLYGVNQIQVQRMLTVKSLSAARKTLWINWPILTALSVTTCFSGLAIYSKYHDCDPLKTKGKGFGMDMLMPLYVMDTMSSVPGLPGLFIAGIISAGISTISAALNSLSAVFLEDYIKPIYSSITGNEFKQKNSIIWSKLLAFILGIICIGIAYLAQYLSGVLQISLTIFGVVGGPLLGLFTLGMLCETAKQNGAITGALTALLFLTWIAFGQPRPRPIGLPTSVDNCTVTVSSNTTNLINNFNSNDYFYLYKISYMLYAPIGLFITVAVGWIVSNITRDKKNYIDPDLFFPFIANRIKTRQQYVNLEKKKIHLQFNLHKLIYHFNNKTYKKRPYITKMKQQYILIIFIIGISLSSAELSKTNEQQKQCNDNNPVIINFFSWIDYTVLSIMLIVSCLIGTFYGFLSSKQETNNDFLLGGSHMGTIPMAMSLAASFITAIELLGNPAEMYGQGTQFWMTCLSFIIVVPITSKYYLPVYMKLRLTSSYEYLNLRFHKHCRLLASLLYMIQMVLYTSVAVYAPALALSHVTGLDTYIAVTLVYVVCIFYASQGGMKAVIMTDTFQAIILMLSLFIIVLLGINDIGDFMDIWNNSKNTNRIEFFNIDPNLTVRHSFWSVVIGGSFYWATMFCSNQSSIQKYLSVQNSSQVKKALWVSAISLIIIYTVNFITGMILYTVYKDCDPQKAGYITKSDQLLPLYVINIMGKYPGIPGLFVAGIFAASLGTVASALNSLAAITCEDIFQGLFNIKIPSNKAVLYARLISIFFGILSFLFVFIVERLGSVMQVALSFNGMVGGVTLGMFTLGMFIPWANGKGAIIGSITALIIVLWIGIGAQVENFYDEINLDSKITSIDHCPCINETTAILLSINTQETTIWTSTISKIYKISYLWYSMIGCMITVIVGTAVSLLTGPQNPADLDSDLLSPPIKRFIDSLATKSSSSNVKGITNLSLELEDDKIKCNVIKSSIK
;
A
#
# COMPACT_ATOMS: atom_id res chain seq x y z
N MET A 1 23.52 -27.76 11.79
CA MET A 1 22.05 -27.53 11.78
C MET A 1 21.40 -28.81 12.28
N GLU A 2 21.00 -28.89 13.54
CA GLU A 2 20.11 -29.98 13.96
C GLU A 2 18.74 -29.75 13.30
N ALA A 3 18.22 -30.77 12.64
CA ALA A 3 16.94 -30.72 11.94
C ALA A 3 15.82 -30.48 12.96
N THR A 4 15.23 -29.29 12.96
CA THR A 4 13.97 -29.04 13.69
C THR A 4 12.91 -29.97 13.10
N ALA A 5 12.26 -30.78 13.95
CA ALA A 5 11.16 -31.64 13.52
C ALA A 5 10.10 -30.80 12.77
N ILE A 6 9.60 -31.33 11.66
CA ILE A 6 8.56 -30.69 10.83
C ILE A 6 7.22 -31.37 11.15
N LEU A 7 6.11 -30.65 10.97
CA LEU A 7 4.76 -31.20 11.10
C LEU A 7 4.58 -32.50 10.31
N GLY A 8 3.98 -33.51 10.95
CA GLY A 8 3.60 -34.76 10.32
C GLY A 8 2.28 -34.64 9.55
N TRP A 9 1.97 -35.63 8.71
CA TRP A 9 0.72 -35.65 7.92
C TRP A 9 -0.55 -35.62 8.80
N VAL A 10 -0.48 -36.20 10.01
CA VAL A 10 -1.58 -36.15 11.00
C VAL A 10 -1.83 -34.72 11.47
N ASP A 11 -0.78 -33.94 11.67
CA ASP A 11 -0.89 -32.54 12.07
C ASP A 11 -1.55 -31.70 10.96
N TYR A 12 -1.15 -31.91 9.71
CA TYR A 12 -1.80 -31.30 8.56
C TYR A 12 -3.27 -31.70 8.43
N LEU A 13 -3.63 -32.95 8.75
CA LEU A 13 -5.01 -33.40 8.78
C LEU A 13 -5.81 -32.66 9.85
N VAL A 14 -5.27 -32.47 11.06
CA VAL A 14 -5.92 -31.71 12.14
C VAL A 14 -6.15 -30.25 11.72
N ILE A 15 -5.13 -29.60 11.16
CA ILE A 15 -5.23 -28.22 10.66
C ILE A 15 -6.26 -28.12 9.54
N GLY A 16 -6.21 -29.03 8.56
CA GLY A 16 -7.16 -29.08 7.45
C GLY A 16 -8.60 -29.29 7.91
N LEU A 17 -8.81 -30.21 8.86
CA LEU A 17 -10.13 -30.49 9.44
C LEU A 17 -10.69 -29.28 10.18
N MET A 18 -9.86 -28.56 10.94
CA MET A 18 -10.25 -27.30 11.59
C MET A 18 -10.71 -26.25 10.57
N LEU A 19 -9.94 -26.06 9.49
CA LEU A 19 -10.29 -25.09 8.44
C LEU A 19 -11.58 -25.48 7.73
N MET A 20 -11.77 -26.77 7.45
CA MET A 20 -13.00 -27.29 6.84
C MET A 20 -14.22 -27.11 7.74
N ILE A 21 -14.10 -27.31 9.06
CA ILE A 21 -15.19 -27.02 10.01
C ILE A 21 -15.52 -25.52 9.98
N SER A 22 -14.51 -24.66 10.02
CA SER A 22 -14.71 -23.19 9.98
C SER A 22 -15.42 -22.76 8.70
N ILE A 23 -14.97 -23.25 7.53
CA ILE A 23 -15.60 -22.99 6.23
C ILE A 23 -17.02 -23.58 6.20
N GLY A 24 -17.21 -24.79 6.72
CA GLY A 24 -18.50 -25.48 6.79
C GLY A 24 -19.55 -24.70 7.58
N ILE A 25 -19.18 -24.14 8.74
CA ILE A 25 -20.05 -23.26 9.53
C ILE A 25 -20.43 -22.02 8.69
N GLY A 26 -19.46 -21.38 8.03
CA GLY A 26 -19.69 -20.23 7.15
C GLY A 26 -20.66 -20.52 5.99
N LEU A 27 -20.45 -21.64 5.30
CA LEU A 27 -21.29 -22.09 4.19
C LEU A 27 -22.68 -22.52 4.65
N TYR A 28 -22.79 -23.18 5.80
CA TYR A 28 -24.08 -23.55 6.39
C TYR A 28 -24.93 -22.32 6.66
N TYR A 29 -24.40 -21.28 7.29
CA TYR A 29 -25.18 -20.06 7.53
C TYR A 29 -25.50 -19.28 6.24
N ARG A 30 -24.72 -19.46 5.17
CA ARG A 30 -25.00 -18.90 3.84
C ARG A 30 -26.13 -19.64 3.12
N LEU A 31 -26.12 -20.98 3.15
CA LEU A 31 -27.00 -21.83 2.34
C LEU A 31 -28.33 -22.15 3.04
N THR A 32 -28.34 -22.35 4.36
CA THR A 32 -29.45 -23.01 5.07
C THR A 32 -30.46 -22.05 5.73
N GLY A 33 -30.86 -20.95 5.08
CA GLY A 33 -31.98 -20.18 5.68
C GLY A 33 -32.54 -18.93 5.03
N GLY A 34 -32.10 -18.47 3.85
CA GLY A 34 -32.51 -17.14 3.37
C GLY A 34 -32.13 -16.00 4.34
N ARG A 35 -31.18 -16.29 5.25
CA ARG A 35 -30.75 -15.54 6.45
C ARG A 35 -29.62 -14.51 6.17
N GLN A 36 -29.55 -14.01 4.94
CA GLN A 36 -28.62 -12.92 4.54
C GLN A 36 -29.29 -12.01 3.49
N LYS A 37 -30.59 -11.74 3.65
CA LYS A 37 -31.35 -10.90 2.68
C LYS A 37 -31.36 -9.42 3.05
N THR A 38 -31.01 -9.07 4.30
CA THR A 38 -30.97 -7.69 4.79
C THR A 38 -29.61 -7.36 5.41
N THR A 39 -29.25 -6.08 5.41
CA THR A 39 -28.05 -5.55 6.07
C THR A 39 -28.09 -5.73 7.59
N GLU A 40 -29.27 -5.58 8.20
CA GLU A 40 -29.47 -5.79 9.65
C GLU A 40 -29.22 -7.25 10.04
N GLU A 41 -29.56 -8.20 9.17
CA GLU A 41 -29.25 -9.60 9.42
C GLU A 41 -27.76 -9.89 9.24
N TYR A 42 -27.12 -9.28 8.22
CA TYR A 42 -25.70 -9.47 7.93
C TYR A 42 -24.81 -8.89 9.04
N TYR A 43 -25.11 -7.68 9.55
CA TYR A 43 -24.26 -6.98 10.53
C TYR A 43 -24.72 -7.14 11.99
N SER A 44 -26.03 -7.23 12.26
CA SER A 44 -26.59 -7.23 13.63
C SER A 44 -27.28 -8.54 14.01
N ALA A 45 -27.22 -9.56 13.14
CA ALA A 45 -27.80 -10.89 13.39
C ALA A 45 -29.29 -10.87 13.79
N ASN A 46 -30.07 -9.86 13.38
CA ASN A 46 -31.46 -9.61 13.82
C ASN A 46 -31.63 -9.67 15.36
N LYS A 47 -30.60 -9.27 16.10
CA LYS A 47 -30.59 -9.22 17.56
C LYS A 47 -30.92 -10.57 18.22
N SER A 48 -30.71 -11.68 17.52
CA SER A 48 -31.19 -13.01 17.92
C SER A 48 -30.17 -13.83 18.69
N MET A 49 -29.01 -13.27 19.02
CA MET A 49 -27.91 -14.00 19.63
C MET A 49 -28.11 -14.26 21.12
N SER A 50 -27.64 -15.42 21.57
CA SER A 50 -27.65 -15.81 22.98
C SER A 50 -26.47 -15.21 23.74
N ILE A 51 -26.60 -15.14 25.07
CA ILE A 51 -25.69 -14.40 25.95
C ILE A 51 -24.27 -14.98 25.94
N LEU A 52 -24.14 -16.31 26.05
CA LEU A 52 -22.86 -17.00 26.21
C LEU A 52 -21.99 -16.97 24.93
N PRO A 53 -22.49 -17.31 23.72
CA PRO A 53 -21.71 -17.19 22.49
C PRO A 53 -21.20 -15.78 22.24
N VAL A 54 -22.02 -14.76 22.49
CA VAL A 54 -21.55 -13.37 22.35
C VAL A 54 -20.47 -13.07 23.39
N GLY A 55 -20.60 -13.56 24.64
CA GLY A 55 -19.62 -13.33 25.70
C GLY A 55 -18.24 -13.91 25.37
N ILE A 56 -18.21 -15.15 24.86
CA ILE A 56 -16.99 -15.78 24.34
C ILE A 56 -16.45 -14.97 23.15
N ALA A 57 -17.33 -14.55 22.24
CA ALA A 57 -16.90 -13.85 21.04
C ALA A 57 -16.37 -12.42 21.31
N LEU A 58 -16.80 -11.76 22.39
CA LEU A 58 -16.20 -10.50 22.86
C LEU A 58 -14.72 -10.70 23.22
N MET A 59 -14.38 -11.81 23.88
CA MET A 59 -13.00 -12.19 24.22
C MET A 59 -12.18 -12.43 22.95
N VAL A 60 -12.66 -13.32 22.08
CA VAL A 60 -11.92 -13.80 20.90
C VAL A 60 -11.63 -12.68 19.90
N SER A 61 -12.48 -11.64 19.88
CA SER A 61 -12.33 -10.50 18.96
C SER A 61 -11.04 -9.69 19.09
N PHE A 62 -10.41 -9.70 20.27
CA PHE A 62 -9.12 -9.02 20.49
C PHE A 62 -8.07 -9.92 21.13
N MET A 63 -8.46 -11.05 21.70
CA MET A 63 -7.54 -12.09 22.12
C MET A 63 -7.15 -12.94 20.91
N SER A 64 -6.18 -12.43 20.16
CA SER A 64 -5.74 -12.98 18.89
C SER A 64 -4.52 -13.90 19.06
N ALA A 65 -3.98 -14.39 17.94
CA ALA A 65 -2.69 -15.09 17.92
C ALA A 65 -1.55 -14.26 18.57
N ILE A 66 -1.67 -12.93 18.54
CA ILE A 66 -0.75 -12.00 19.21
C ILE A 66 -0.78 -12.18 20.72
N THR A 67 -1.95 -12.41 21.31
CA THR A 67 -2.04 -12.64 22.75
C THR A 67 -1.33 -13.94 23.12
N LEU A 68 -1.63 -15.04 22.42
CA LEU A 68 -1.07 -16.36 22.72
C LEU A 68 0.46 -16.35 22.62
N LEU A 69 1.01 -15.86 21.50
CA LEU A 69 2.44 -15.81 21.26
C LEU A 69 3.14 -14.71 22.06
N GLY A 70 2.59 -13.49 22.00
CA GLY A 70 3.22 -12.29 22.53
C GLY A 70 3.17 -12.19 24.05
N VAL A 71 2.06 -12.56 24.71
CA VAL A 71 1.99 -12.52 26.18
C VAL A 71 2.86 -13.62 26.79
N SER A 72 2.92 -14.80 26.17
CA SER A 72 3.84 -15.87 26.59
C SER A 72 5.30 -15.41 26.47
N ALA A 73 5.67 -14.79 25.35
CA ALA A 73 7.00 -14.23 25.13
C ALA A 73 7.33 -13.08 26.11
N GLU A 74 6.36 -12.20 26.40
CA GLU A 74 6.53 -11.11 27.37
C GLU A 74 6.85 -11.65 28.77
N ASN A 75 6.14 -12.70 29.21
CA ASN A 75 6.38 -13.33 30.51
C ASN A 75 7.72 -14.10 30.57
N TYR A 76 8.16 -14.68 29.46
CA TYR A 76 9.46 -15.33 29.36
C TYR A 76 10.62 -14.33 29.50
N VAL A 77 10.54 -13.19 28.80
CA VAL A 77 11.64 -12.21 28.70
C VAL A 77 11.63 -11.19 29.85
N TYR A 78 10.46 -10.69 30.23
CA TYR A 78 10.31 -9.56 31.16
C TYR A 78 9.62 -9.93 32.48
N GLY A 79 9.04 -11.12 32.59
CA GLY A 79 8.42 -11.63 33.82
C GLY A 79 6.91 -11.36 33.95
N THR A 80 6.38 -11.64 35.14
CA THR A 80 4.94 -11.78 35.42
C THR A 80 4.16 -10.48 35.64
N GLN A 81 4.81 -9.33 35.52
CA GLN A 81 4.20 -8.01 35.79
C GLN A 81 2.95 -7.76 34.93
N PHE A 82 2.94 -8.23 33.68
CA PHE A 82 1.82 -8.01 32.74
C PHE A 82 0.47 -8.54 33.25
N VAL A 83 0.45 -9.55 34.14
CA VAL A 83 -0.78 -10.13 34.71
C VAL A 83 -1.66 -9.07 35.40
N VAL A 84 -1.07 -8.01 35.93
CA VAL A 84 -1.76 -6.91 36.63
C VAL A 84 -2.81 -6.22 35.75
N ILE A 85 -2.67 -6.28 34.43
CA ILE A 85 -3.65 -5.72 33.47
C ILE A 85 -5.08 -6.24 33.65
N ASN A 86 -5.25 -7.43 34.26
CA ASN A 86 -6.56 -8.00 34.56
C ASN A 86 -7.37 -7.17 35.56
N ILE A 87 -6.70 -6.48 36.49
CA ILE A 87 -7.35 -5.56 37.43
C ILE A 87 -7.98 -4.39 36.66
N SER A 88 -7.30 -3.91 35.63
CA SER A 88 -7.80 -2.85 34.73
C SER A 88 -9.06 -3.27 34.00
N TYR A 89 -9.17 -4.54 33.58
CA TYR A 89 -10.37 -5.09 32.95
C TYR A 89 -11.56 -5.16 33.93
N LEU A 90 -11.30 -5.54 35.18
CA LEU A 90 -12.31 -5.55 36.24
C LEU A 90 -12.85 -4.14 36.50
N ILE A 91 -11.99 -3.13 36.62
CA ILE A 91 -12.40 -1.73 36.87
C ILE A 91 -13.09 -1.12 35.63
N GLY A 92 -12.61 -1.42 34.42
CA GLY A 92 -13.17 -0.91 33.18
C GLY A 92 -14.56 -1.47 32.83
N THR A 93 -14.85 -2.72 33.22
CA THR A 93 -16.11 -3.41 32.88
C THR A 93 -17.37 -2.65 33.35
N PRO A 94 -17.49 -2.22 34.63
CA PRO A 94 -18.61 -1.39 35.08
C PRO A 94 -18.79 -0.09 34.29
N ILE A 95 -17.69 0.59 33.93
CA ILE A 95 -17.74 1.87 33.20
C ILE A 95 -18.36 1.65 31.81
N VAL A 96 -17.99 0.58 31.11
CA VAL A 96 -18.60 0.21 29.82
C VAL A 96 -20.05 -0.22 30.00
N CYS A 97 -20.33 -1.11 30.96
CA CYS A 97 -21.65 -1.68 31.23
C CYS A 97 -22.74 -0.63 31.54
N TYR A 98 -22.40 0.35 32.38
CA TYR A 98 -23.37 1.32 32.89
C TYR A 98 -23.20 2.73 32.30
N GLY A 99 -22.06 3.03 31.67
CA GLY A 99 -21.78 4.31 31.00
C GLY A 99 -22.04 4.26 29.50
N PHE A 100 -21.14 3.64 28.74
CA PHE A 100 -21.16 3.64 27.27
C PHE A 100 -22.29 2.79 26.67
N LEU A 101 -22.46 1.55 27.15
CA LEU A 101 -23.36 0.58 26.56
C LEU A 101 -24.83 1.05 26.49
N PRO A 102 -25.43 1.67 27.53
CA PRO A 102 -26.80 2.17 27.46
C PRO A 102 -27.02 3.21 26.36
N VAL A 103 -26.02 4.02 26.02
CA VAL A 103 -26.12 5.06 24.98
C VAL A 103 -26.19 4.40 23.60
N PHE A 104 -25.26 3.48 23.30
CA PHE A 104 -25.28 2.75 22.02
C PHE A 104 -26.51 1.85 21.88
N TYR A 105 -26.95 1.21 22.96
CA TYR A 105 -28.13 0.35 22.95
C TYR A 105 -29.43 1.12 22.75
N LYS A 106 -29.52 2.39 23.14
CA LYS A 106 -30.67 3.23 22.78
C LYS A 106 -30.61 3.70 21.32
N LEU A 107 -29.42 3.97 20.81
CA LEU A 107 -29.20 4.46 19.45
C LEU A 107 -29.52 3.41 18.39
N GLN A 108 -29.15 2.14 18.62
CA GLN A 108 -29.37 1.00 17.70
C GLN A 108 -28.82 1.22 16.28
N ALA A 109 -27.78 2.04 16.15
CA ALA A 109 -27.08 2.29 14.89
C ALA A 109 -26.21 1.09 14.49
N THR A 110 -26.06 0.85 13.18
CA THR A 110 -25.13 -0.15 12.63
C THR A 110 -23.68 0.30 12.80
N SER A 111 -23.39 1.60 12.65
CA SER A 111 -22.09 2.20 12.99
C SER A 111 -22.16 2.91 14.34
N ALA A 112 -21.23 2.60 15.25
CA ALA A 112 -21.10 3.31 16.52
C ALA A 112 -20.85 4.82 16.33
N TYR A 113 -20.26 5.21 15.19
CA TYR A 113 -19.91 6.60 14.89
C TYR A 113 -21.09 7.48 14.49
N GLU A 114 -22.26 6.89 14.19
CA GLU A 114 -23.51 7.64 14.04
C GLU A 114 -23.86 8.44 15.31
N TYR A 115 -23.43 7.96 16.47
CA TYR A 115 -23.52 8.71 17.72
C TYR A 115 -22.87 10.11 17.59
N LEU A 116 -21.67 10.17 17.01
CA LEU A 116 -20.92 11.42 16.87
C LEU A 116 -21.56 12.37 15.86
N GLU A 117 -22.25 11.84 14.86
CA GLU A 117 -23.05 12.67 13.95
C GLU A 117 -24.23 13.30 14.70
N LYS A 118 -24.99 12.51 15.46
CA LYS A 118 -26.12 13.06 16.25
C LYS A 118 -25.64 14.04 17.33
N ARG A 119 -24.45 13.81 17.91
CA ARG A 119 -23.91 14.64 18.98
C ARG A 119 -23.21 15.92 18.50
N PHE A 120 -22.45 15.83 17.41
CA PHE A 120 -21.58 16.92 16.93
C PHE A 120 -21.84 17.28 15.46
N GLY A 121 -22.03 16.27 14.62
CA GLY A 121 -22.32 16.41 13.19
C GLY A 121 -21.40 15.56 12.32
N ILE A 122 -21.71 15.51 11.02
CA ILE A 122 -21.11 14.59 10.04
C ILE A 122 -19.57 14.64 9.98
N LYS A 123 -18.94 15.82 10.15
CA LYS A 123 -17.48 15.95 10.12
C LYS A 123 -16.79 15.16 11.23
N THR A 124 -17.41 15.08 12.40
CA THR A 124 -16.85 14.33 13.54
C THR A 124 -17.04 12.84 13.36
N ARG A 125 -18.19 12.41 12.80
CA ARG A 125 -18.41 11.01 12.38
C ARG A 125 -17.33 10.56 11.41
N LEU A 126 -17.11 11.31 10.34
CA LEU A 126 -16.12 10.99 9.31
C LEU A 126 -14.68 10.96 9.85
N LEU A 127 -14.29 11.92 10.70
CA LEU A 127 -12.96 11.90 11.33
C LEU A 127 -12.76 10.64 12.17
N ALA A 128 -13.71 10.34 13.05
CA ALA A 128 -13.61 9.20 13.95
C ALA A 128 -13.65 7.85 13.21
N SER A 129 -14.50 7.73 12.19
CA SER A 129 -14.60 6.53 11.37
C SER A 129 -13.31 6.29 10.56
N ILE A 130 -12.68 7.34 10.02
CA ILE A 130 -11.40 7.23 9.29
C ILE A 130 -10.29 6.78 10.24
N VAL A 131 -10.19 7.44 11.39
CA VAL A 131 -9.17 7.17 12.40
C VAL A 131 -9.28 5.72 12.92
N LEU A 132 -10.50 5.24 13.21
CA LEU A 132 -10.72 3.83 13.54
C LEU A 132 -10.37 2.91 12.37
N SER A 133 -10.78 3.27 11.14
CA SER A 133 -10.54 2.42 9.97
C SER A 133 -9.04 2.17 9.78
N ILE A 134 -8.21 3.19 9.94
CA ILE A 134 -6.74 3.07 9.89
C ILE A 134 -6.24 2.16 11.03
N GLN A 135 -6.70 2.38 12.26
CA GLN A 135 -6.33 1.55 13.42
C GLN A 135 -6.62 0.06 13.17
N LEU A 136 -7.82 -0.26 12.70
CA LEU A 136 -8.25 -1.64 12.48
C LEU A 136 -7.53 -2.29 11.30
N ILE A 137 -7.25 -1.55 10.23
CA ILE A 137 -6.49 -2.03 9.07
C ILE A 137 -5.05 -2.38 9.50
N LEU A 138 -4.37 -1.49 10.23
CA LEU A 138 -3.03 -1.73 10.75
C LEU A 138 -2.98 -2.91 11.72
N TYR A 139 -3.90 -2.95 12.68
CA TYR A 139 -3.99 -4.04 13.65
C TYR A 139 -4.26 -5.38 12.95
N SER A 140 -5.20 -5.44 12.00
CA SER A 140 -5.56 -6.69 11.31
C SER A 140 -4.40 -7.26 10.49
N GLY A 141 -3.56 -6.42 9.88
CA GLY A 141 -2.35 -6.87 9.20
C GLY A 141 -1.33 -7.48 10.16
N ILE A 142 -1.11 -6.86 11.33
CA ILE A 142 -0.21 -7.39 12.37
C ILE A 142 -0.77 -8.68 12.97
N VAL A 143 -2.08 -8.78 13.17
CA VAL A 143 -2.74 -10.01 13.63
C VAL A 143 -2.56 -11.14 12.64
N LEU A 144 -2.61 -10.86 11.34
CA LEU A 144 -2.39 -11.88 10.30
C LEU A 144 -0.94 -12.39 10.27
N TYR A 145 0.02 -11.57 10.70
CA TYR A 145 1.42 -11.96 10.75
C TYR A 145 1.72 -13.04 11.82
N ALA A 146 1.10 -12.96 13.01
CA ALA A 146 1.31 -13.91 14.11
C ALA A 146 1.04 -15.40 13.77
N PRO A 147 -0.11 -15.79 13.18
CA PRO A 147 -0.35 -17.17 12.77
C PRO A 147 0.54 -17.60 11.59
N ALA A 148 0.93 -16.67 10.71
CA ALA A 148 1.87 -16.97 9.63
C ALA A 148 3.28 -17.28 10.17
N LEU A 149 3.71 -16.57 11.22
CA LEU A 149 4.96 -16.83 11.93
C LEU A 149 4.97 -18.24 12.56
N ALA A 150 3.88 -18.61 13.25
CA ALA A 150 3.75 -19.96 13.82
C ALA A 150 3.78 -21.03 12.72
N LEU A 151 3.13 -20.79 11.59
CA LEU A 151 3.13 -21.72 10.46
C LEU A 151 4.53 -21.87 9.84
N GLU A 152 5.26 -20.77 9.63
CA GLU A 152 6.65 -20.76 9.13
C GLU A 152 7.56 -21.64 10.00
N THR A 153 7.55 -21.42 11.31
CA THR A 153 8.42 -22.15 12.26
C THR A 153 8.12 -23.64 12.39
N THR A 154 6.90 -24.07 12.07
CA THR A 154 6.46 -25.48 12.25
C THR A 154 6.44 -26.28 10.96
N THR A 155 6.18 -25.63 9.83
CA THR A 155 6.12 -26.28 8.50
C THR A 155 7.41 -26.17 7.70
N GLY A 156 8.27 -25.18 8.02
CA GLY A 156 9.41 -24.80 7.17
C GLY A 156 9.00 -24.06 5.89
N LEU A 157 7.72 -23.72 5.71
CA LEU A 157 7.26 -22.90 4.59
C LEU A 157 7.84 -21.48 4.70
N SER A 158 8.11 -20.86 3.54
CA SER A 158 8.53 -19.46 3.52
C SER A 158 7.50 -18.56 4.20
N LYS A 159 7.98 -17.54 4.92
CA LYS A 159 7.15 -16.51 5.57
C LYS A 159 6.09 -15.93 4.62
N THR A 160 6.48 -15.64 3.38
CA THR A 160 5.62 -15.13 2.31
C THR A 160 4.47 -16.10 1.99
N THR A 161 4.78 -17.38 1.80
CA THR A 161 3.78 -18.42 1.55
C THR A 161 2.82 -18.57 2.71
N SER A 162 3.32 -18.54 3.95
CA SER A 162 2.51 -18.63 5.17
C SER A 162 1.55 -17.45 5.32
N ILE A 163 2.00 -16.22 5.08
CA ILE A 163 1.15 -15.01 5.12
C ILE A 163 0.04 -15.09 4.05
N LEU A 164 0.40 -15.47 2.82
CA LEU A 164 -0.55 -15.54 1.71
C LEU A 164 -1.60 -16.64 1.93
N LEU A 165 -1.18 -17.82 2.39
CA LEU A 165 -2.08 -18.95 2.65
C LEU A 165 -3.09 -18.62 3.76
N VAL A 166 -2.61 -18.16 4.92
CA VAL A 166 -3.50 -17.80 6.04
C VAL A 166 -4.38 -16.60 5.65
N GLY A 167 -3.82 -15.61 4.94
CA GLY A 167 -4.52 -14.40 4.54
C GLY A 167 -5.65 -14.63 3.54
N ILE A 168 -5.43 -15.43 2.50
CA ILE A 168 -6.46 -15.76 1.50
C ILE A 168 -7.62 -16.52 2.16
N VAL A 169 -7.30 -17.50 3.00
CA VAL A 169 -8.32 -18.27 3.74
C VAL A 169 -9.15 -17.33 4.63
N CYS A 170 -8.50 -16.42 5.37
CA CYS A 170 -9.17 -15.42 6.20
C CYS A 170 -10.08 -14.49 5.38
N ALA A 171 -9.57 -13.93 4.28
CA ALA A 171 -10.31 -12.98 3.44
C ALA A 171 -11.54 -13.64 2.77
N PHE A 172 -11.36 -14.86 2.26
CA PHE A 172 -12.44 -15.60 1.60
C PHE A 172 -13.55 -15.97 2.57
N TYR A 173 -13.21 -16.61 3.69
CA TYR A 173 -14.17 -17.03 4.71
C TYR A 173 -14.95 -15.84 5.30
N SER A 174 -14.24 -14.75 5.63
CA SER A 174 -14.85 -13.55 6.23
C SER A 174 -15.81 -12.83 5.27
N SER A 175 -15.56 -12.91 3.96
CA SER A 175 -16.45 -12.32 2.95
C SER A 175 -17.80 -13.04 2.82
N ILE A 176 -17.89 -14.30 3.28
CA ILE A 176 -19.05 -15.17 3.07
C ILE A 176 -19.96 -15.26 4.31
N GLY A 177 -19.39 -15.29 5.52
CA GLY A 177 -20.08 -15.74 6.74
C GLY A 177 -21.14 -14.80 7.32
N GLY A 178 -20.93 -13.48 7.31
CA GLY A 178 -21.78 -12.54 8.06
C GLY A 178 -21.74 -12.74 9.59
N MET A 179 -22.31 -11.82 10.38
CA MET A 179 -22.13 -11.78 11.83
C MET A 179 -22.60 -13.06 12.56
N LYS A 180 -23.65 -13.74 12.07
CA LYS A 180 -24.13 -15.01 12.67
C LYS A 180 -23.10 -16.13 12.56
N ALA A 181 -22.50 -16.29 11.38
CA ALA A 181 -21.51 -17.33 11.16
C ALA A 181 -20.23 -17.02 11.94
N VAL A 182 -19.81 -15.75 11.93
CA VAL A 182 -18.63 -15.28 12.69
C VAL A 182 -18.78 -15.60 14.18
N LEU A 183 -19.93 -15.31 14.79
CA LEU A 183 -20.16 -15.64 16.20
C LEU A 183 -20.15 -17.14 16.48
N ALA A 184 -20.67 -17.96 15.57
CA ALA A 184 -20.68 -19.41 15.74
C ALA A 184 -19.26 -20.01 15.62
N THR A 185 -18.45 -19.52 14.67
CA THR A 185 -17.05 -19.94 14.56
C THR A 185 -16.20 -19.44 15.72
N ASP A 186 -16.47 -18.24 16.25
CA ASP A 186 -15.72 -17.70 17.39
C ASP A 186 -15.81 -18.63 18.62
N VAL A 187 -16.96 -19.26 18.86
CA VAL A 187 -17.13 -20.21 19.97
C VAL A 187 -16.27 -21.46 19.77
N PHE A 188 -16.27 -22.03 18.57
CA PHE A 188 -15.44 -23.17 18.23
C PHE A 188 -13.94 -22.83 18.32
N GLN A 189 -13.56 -21.65 17.82
CA GLN A 189 -12.19 -21.16 17.82
C GLN A 189 -11.69 -20.87 19.25
N ALA A 190 -12.53 -20.34 20.14
CA ALA A 190 -12.19 -20.16 21.55
C ALA A 190 -11.82 -21.48 22.23
N PHE A 191 -12.55 -22.56 21.96
CA PHE A 191 -12.25 -23.87 22.53
C PHE A 191 -10.85 -24.35 22.11
N LEU A 192 -10.51 -24.19 20.82
CA LEU A 192 -9.19 -24.56 20.30
C LEU A 192 -8.06 -23.71 20.90
N MET A 193 -8.31 -22.43 21.17
CA MET A 193 -7.36 -21.55 21.87
C MET A 193 -7.08 -21.99 23.30
N PHE A 194 -8.10 -22.37 24.07
CA PHE A 194 -7.90 -22.90 25.42
C PHE A 194 -7.21 -24.26 25.38
N ALA A 195 -7.61 -25.13 24.45
CA ALA A 195 -6.99 -26.44 24.27
C ALA A 195 -5.48 -26.32 23.98
N SER A 196 -5.08 -25.40 23.08
CA SER A 196 -3.65 -25.21 22.75
C SER A 196 -2.82 -24.76 23.96
N LEU A 197 -3.34 -23.84 24.79
CA LEU A 197 -2.64 -23.39 26.00
C LEU A 197 -2.58 -24.48 27.07
N ILE A 198 -3.66 -25.22 27.29
CA ILE A 198 -3.70 -26.31 28.29
C ILE A 198 -2.71 -27.41 27.91
N ILE A 199 -2.57 -27.74 26.62
CA ILE A 199 -1.60 -28.72 26.13
C ILE A 199 -0.17 -28.25 26.42
N VAL A 200 0.18 -27.01 26.09
CA VAL A 200 1.51 -26.43 26.37
C VAL A 200 1.85 -26.47 27.87
N ILE A 201 0.89 -26.11 28.72
CA ILE A 201 1.10 -26.15 30.17
C ILE A 201 1.22 -27.60 30.67
N GLY A 202 0.36 -28.49 30.18
CA GLY A 202 0.35 -29.90 30.57
C GLY A 202 1.64 -30.63 30.22
N THR A 203 2.21 -30.38 29.04
CA THR A 203 3.50 -30.97 28.64
C THR A 203 4.63 -30.41 29.48
N ALA A 204 4.65 -29.10 29.75
CA ALA A 204 5.68 -28.50 30.58
C ALA A 204 5.67 -29.04 32.02
N VAL A 205 4.49 -29.27 32.59
CA VAL A 205 4.32 -29.87 33.92
C VAL A 205 4.83 -31.31 33.95
N ASN A 206 4.59 -32.07 32.88
CA ASN A 206 5.10 -33.43 32.74
C ASN A 206 6.63 -33.45 32.60
N ASP A 207 7.20 -32.53 31.82
CA ASP A 207 8.65 -32.46 31.56
C ASP A 207 9.46 -31.99 32.78
N THR A 208 8.89 -31.12 33.62
CA THR A 208 9.58 -30.51 34.78
C THR A 208 9.29 -31.20 36.11
N GLY A 209 8.34 -32.14 36.15
CA GLY A 209 7.99 -32.87 37.37
C GLY A 209 6.98 -32.18 38.30
N GLY A 210 6.30 -31.11 37.85
CA GLY A 210 5.18 -30.50 38.58
C GLY A 210 5.10 -28.97 38.49
N PHE A 211 3.92 -28.41 38.78
CA PHE A 211 3.69 -26.96 38.81
C PHE A 211 4.60 -26.22 39.81
N SER A 212 4.95 -26.86 40.92
CA SER A 212 5.82 -26.27 41.96
C SER A 212 7.24 -26.04 41.45
N GLU A 213 7.77 -26.93 40.60
CA GLU A 213 9.13 -26.79 40.09
C GLU A 213 9.21 -25.69 39.04
N ILE A 214 8.21 -25.57 38.15
CA ILE A 214 8.10 -24.44 37.21
C ILE A 214 8.10 -23.11 37.96
N TRP A 215 7.34 -23.02 39.06
CA TRP A 215 7.27 -21.81 39.87
C TRP A 215 8.61 -21.50 40.56
N LYS A 216 9.31 -22.53 41.05
CA LYS A 216 10.62 -22.40 41.68
C LYS A 216 11.68 -21.92 40.68
N ILE A 217 11.78 -22.55 39.51
CA ILE A 217 12.69 -22.13 38.43
C ILE A 217 12.40 -20.68 38.01
N ALA A 218 11.13 -20.31 37.86
CA ALA A 218 10.75 -18.93 37.53
C ALA A 218 11.15 -17.92 38.63
N LYS A 219 11.05 -18.32 39.90
CA LYS A 219 11.47 -17.50 41.05
C LYS A 219 12.99 -17.33 41.08
N ASP A 220 13.75 -18.40 40.87
CA ASP A 220 15.22 -18.39 40.83
C ASP A 220 15.71 -17.55 39.64
N GLY A 221 15.02 -17.63 38.51
CA GLY A 221 15.21 -16.75 37.36
C GLY A 221 14.76 -15.30 37.58
N LYS A 222 14.18 -14.89 38.72
CA LYS A 222 13.64 -13.53 38.93
C LYS A 222 12.50 -13.12 37.97
N ARG A 223 11.74 -14.07 37.42
CA ARG A 223 10.58 -13.80 36.54
C ARG A 223 9.28 -13.57 37.32
N ILE A 224 9.24 -13.98 38.59
CA ILE A 224 8.14 -13.68 39.51
C ILE A 224 8.36 -12.28 40.08
N GLN A 225 7.70 -11.27 39.51
CA GLN A 225 7.83 -9.87 39.89
C GLN A 225 6.45 -9.24 39.97
N PHE A 226 5.95 -9.08 41.20
CA PHE A 226 4.67 -8.42 41.47
C PHE A 226 4.84 -7.07 42.17
N ASP A 227 6.05 -6.70 42.58
CA ASP A 227 6.30 -5.61 43.54
C ASP A 227 6.67 -4.26 42.89
N ASN A 228 6.45 -4.08 41.59
CA ASN A 228 6.79 -2.82 40.91
C ASN A 228 5.67 -1.76 40.97
N PHE A 229 5.67 -0.96 42.05
CA PHE A 229 4.71 0.13 42.30
C PHE A 229 5.17 1.51 41.84
N SER A 230 6.13 1.59 40.91
CA SER A 230 6.68 2.87 40.44
C SER A 230 5.64 3.75 39.70
N PHE A 231 5.68 5.05 39.99
CA PHE A 231 4.91 6.09 39.28
C PHE A 231 5.70 6.68 38.10
N ASP A 232 6.90 6.20 37.82
CA ASP A 232 7.71 6.68 36.69
C ASP A 232 7.05 6.30 35.35
N PRO A 233 6.68 7.28 34.50
CA PRO A 233 6.06 6.99 33.20
C PRO A 233 7.03 6.39 32.17
N THR A 234 8.33 6.37 32.45
CA THR A 234 9.37 5.81 31.57
C THR A 234 9.59 4.31 31.77
N GLU A 235 9.10 3.74 32.87
CA GLU A 235 9.16 2.30 33.10
C GLU A 235 8.19 1.55 32.18
N ARG A 236 8.68 0.48 31.53
CA ARG A 236 7.91 -0.32 30.56
C ARG A 236 6.57 -0.76 31.15
N HIS A 237 6.60 -1.48 32.28
CA HIS A 237 5.42 -1.90 33.04
C HIS A 237 5.62 -1.59 34.52
N SER A 238 4.58 -1.03 35.13
CA SER A 238 4.43 -0.84 36.56
C SER A 238 2.95 -1.02 36.88
N TRP A 239 2.60 -1.17 38.16
CA TRP A 239 1.20 -1.19 38.57
C TRP A 239 0.43 0.02 38.07
N PHE A 240 1.04 1.21 38.12
CA PHE A 240 0.42 2.44 37.64
C PHE A 240 0.16 2.40 36.13
N SER A 241 1.17 2.06 35.33
CA SER A 241 1.02 2.05 33.87
C SER A 241 0.06 0.95 33.39
N LEU A 242 0.04 -0.22 34.03
CA LEU A 242 -0.87 -1.32 33.68
C LEU A 242 -2.30 -1.07 34.15
N ILE A 243 -2.52 -0.50 35.34
CA ILE A 243 -3.87 -0.18 35.83
C ILE A 243 -4.48 0.97 35.02
N VAL A 244 -3.82 2.13 34.97
CA VAL A 244 -4.37 3.32 34.31
C VAL A 244 -4.33 3.17 32.79
N GLY A 245 -3.17 2.79 32.24
CA GLY A 245 -2.98 2.58 30.81
C GLY A 245 -3.81 1.42 30.27
N GLY A 246 -3.80 0.29 30.97
CA GLY A 246 -4.63 -0.86 30.62
C GLY A 246 -6.13 -0.57 30.71
N MET A 247 -6.57 0.22 31.69
CA MET A 247 -7.99 0.61 31.81
C MET A 247 -8.42 1.48 30.64
N CYS A 248 -7.65 2.52 30.29
CA CYS A 248 -7.97 3.37 29.13
C CYS A 248 -7.93 2.58 27.81
N THR A 249 -6.97 1.66 27.67
CA THR A 249 -6.90 0.76 26.51
C THR A 249 -8.14 -0.15 26.44
N PHE A 250 -8.55 -0.72 27.57
CA PHE A 250 -9.75 -1.54 27.67
C PHE A 250 -11.02 -0.74 27.34
N LEU A 251 -11.17 0.47 27.88
CA LEU A 251 -12.30 1.36 27.57
C LEU A 251 -12.36 1.75 26.09
N SER A 252 -11.21 1.97 25.46
CA SER A 252 -11.11 2.21 24.02
C SER A 252 -11.63 1.01 23.22
N LEU A 253 -11.17 -0.20 23.57
CA LEU A 253 -11.53 -1.43 22.87
C LEU A 253 -12.98 -1.87 23.10
N TYR A 254 -13.48 -1.84 24.34
CA TYR A 254 -14.81 -2.34 24.68
C TYR A 254 -15.90 -1.27 24.71
N GLY A 255 -15.53 -0.02 24.97
CA GLY A 255 -16.47 1.08 25.12
C GLY A 255 -16.85 1.75 23.80
N VAL A 256 -15.90 1.94 22.89
CA VAL A 256 -16.10 2.79 21.71
C VAL A 256 -15.71 2.14 20.37
N ASN A 257 -14.94 1.05 20.39
CA ASN A 257 -14.56 0.36 19.17
C ASN A 257 -15.75 -0.34 18.51
N GLN A 258 -15.86 -0.20 17.18
CA GLN A 258 -16.92 -0.79 16.38
C GLN A 258 -17.08 -2.30 16.62
N ILE A 259 -15.98 -3.07 16.73
CA ILE A 259 -16.05 -4.53 16.85
C ILE A 259 -16.88 -4.96 18.06
N GLN A 260 -16.61 -4.35 19.23
CA GLN A 260 -17.25 -4.72 20.48
C GLN A 260 -18.66 -4.13 20.57
N VAL A 261 -18.84 -2.87 20.16
CA VAL A 261 -20.17 -2.23 20.15
C VAL A 261 -21.12 -3.02 19.26
N GLN A 262 -20.69 -3.40 18.06
CA GLN A 262 -21.51 -4.19 17.13
C GLN A 262 -21.95 -5.53 17.73
N ARG A 263 -21.04 -6.26 18.38
CA ARG A 263 -21.34 -7.56 19.02
C ARG A 263 -22.33 -7.41 20.17
N MET A 264 -22.17 -6.40 21.02
CA MET A 264 -23.11 -6.15 22.12
C MET A 264 -24.53 -5.81 21.63
N LEU A 265 -24.66 -5.21 20.44
CA LEU A 265 -25.95 -4.90 19.81
C LEU A 265 -26.64 -6.10 19.14
N THR A 266 -25.97 -7.26 19.03
CA THR A 266 -26.58 -8.50 18.49
C THR A 266 -27.52 -9.23 19.46
N VAL A 267 -27.67 -8.73 20.69
CA VAL A 267 -28.50 -9.33 21.74
C VAL A 267 -29.81 -8.55 21.92
N LYS A 268 -30.91 -9.25 22.20
CA LYS A 268 -32.29 -8.70 22.28
C LYS A 268 -32.54 -7.62 23.32
N SER A 269 -31.81 -7.59 24.43
CA SER A 269 -32.06 -6.60 25.50
C SER A 269 -30.78 -6.01 26.09
N LEU A 270 -30.86 -4.78 26.59
CA LEU A 270 -29.75 -4.12 27.31
C LEU A 270 -29.32 -4.93 28.54
N SER A 271 -30.26 -5.57 29.25
CA SER A 271 -29.91 -6.42 30.38
C SER A 271 -29.11 -7.65 29.95
N ALA A 272 -29.44 -8.23 28.80
CA ALA A 272 -28.71 -9.36 28.26
C ALA A 272 -27.32 -8.95 27.77
N ALA A 273 -27.18 -7.80 27.09
CA ALA A 273 -25.89 -7.24 26.71
C ALA A 273 -24.97 -6.95 27.92
N ARG A 274 -25.52 -6.43 29.02
CA ARG A 274 -24.77 -6.26 30.29
C ARG A 274 -24.29 -7.59 30.87
N LYS A 275 -25.17 -8.61 30.90
CA LYS A 275 -24.80 -9.97 31.35
C LYS A 275 -23.69 -10.56 30.48
N THR A 276 -23.76 -10.38 29.16
CA THR A 276 -22.73 -10.80 28.21
C THR A 276 -21.37 -10.20 28.54
N LEU A 277 -21.30 -8.89 28.83
CA LEU A 277 -20.02 -8.24 29.16
C LEU A 277 -19.47 -8.71 30.51
N TRP A 278 -20.33 -8.96 31.51
CA TRP A 278 -19.92 -9.56 32.79
C TRP A 278 -19.42 -11.00 32.66
N ILE A 279 -19.98 -11.80 31.74
CA ILE A 279 -19.50 -13.15 31.44
C ILE A 279 -18.16 -13.12 30.69
N ASN A 280 -17.92 -12.10 29.87
CA ASN A 280 -16.66 -11.95 29.15
C ASN A 280 -15.46 -11.77 30.10
N TRP A 281 -15.61 -10.99 31.18
CA TRP A 281 -14.51 -10.70 32.12
C TRP A 281 -13.82 -11.97 32.69
N PRO A 282 -14.51 -12.94 33.32
CA PRO A 282 -13.85 -14.13 33.85
C PRO A 282 -13.23 -15.01 32.76
N ILE A 283 -13.84 -15.10 31.58
CA ILE A 283 -13.28 -15.84 30.43
C ILE A 283 -11.97 -15.19 29.96
N LEU A 284 -11.99 -13.86 29.86
CA LEU A 284 -10.83 -13.06 29.48
C LEU A 284 -9.67 -13.20 30.47
N THR A 285 -9.98 -13.11 31.76
CA THR A 285 -8.98 -13.25 32.83
C THR A 285 -8.45 -14.68 32.89
N ALA A 286 -9.29 -15.71 32.70
CA ALA A 286 -8.83 -17.09 32.61
C ALA A 286 -7.82 -17.27 31.47
N LEU A 287 -8.12 -16.77 30.26
CA LEU A 287 -7.18 -16.84 29.13
C LEU A 287 -5.89 -16.06 29.39
N SER A 288 -5.99 -14.86 29.99
CA SER A 288 -4.82 -14.05 30.31
C SER A 288 -3.88 -14.75 31.30
N VAL A 289 -4.43 -15.32 32.37
CA VAL A 289 -3.63 -16.03 33.39
C VAL A 289 -2.99 -17.29 32.82
N THR A 290 -3.72 -18.09 32.04
CA THR A 290 -3.14 -19.29 31.41
C THR A 290 -2.04 -18.93 30.42
N THR A 291 -2.19 -17.85 29.65
CA THR A 291 -1.16 -17.40 28.70
C THR A 291 0.09 -16.85 29.41
N CYS A 292 -0.08 -16.16 30.54
CA CYS A 292 1.06 -15.72 31.34
C CYS A 292 1.80 -16.93 31.94
N PHE A 293 1.06 -17.93 32.42
CA PHE A 293 1.64 -19.16 32.95
C PHE A 293 2.36 -19.98 31.86
N SER A 294 1.85 -20.02 30.62
CA SER A 294 2.54 -20.70 29.52
C SER A 294 3.89 -20.06 29.18
N GLY A 295 4.07 -18.74 29.38
CA GLY A 295 5.38 -18.10 29.28
C GLY A 295 6.40 -18.62 30.31
N LEU A 296 5.95 -18.82 31.56
CA LEU A 296 6.78 -19.43 32.61
C LEU A 296 7.08 -20.91 32.34
N ALA A 297 6.09 -21.63 31.80
CA ALA A 297 6.25 -23.02 31.38
C ALA A 297 7.35 -23.16 30.32
N ILE A 298 7.35 -22.30 29.29
CA ILE A 298 8.41 -22.26 28.27
C ILE A 298 9.76 -21.91 28.90
N TYR A 299 9.79 -20.95 29.84
CA TYR A 299 11.02 -20.57 30.54
C TYR A 299 11.64 -21.72 31.33
N SER A 300 10.82 -22.53 31.99
CA SER A 300 11.31 -23.67 32.78
C SER A 300 12.12 -24.67 31.95
N LYS A 301 11.81 -24.83 30.66
CA LYS A 301 12.58 -25.69 29.73
C LYS A 301 13.89 -25.04 29.26
N TYR A 302 13.88 -23.74 28.98
CA TYR A 302 15.00 -23.02 28.35
C TYR A 302 15.84 -22.16 29.33
N HIS A 303 15.66 -22.31 30.64
CA HIS A 303 16.33 -21.47 31.65
C HIS A 303 17.87 -21.54 31.57
N ASP A 304 18.43 -22.72 31.25
CA ASP A 304 19.87 -22.99 31.15
C ASP A 304 20.45 -22.82 29.73
N CYS A 305 19.57 -22.81 28.71
CA CYS A 305 19.99 -22.65 27.32
C CYS A 305 18.95 -21.83 26.55
N ASP A 306 19.17 -20.51 26.50
CA ASP A 306 18.23 -19.58 25.90
C ASP A 306 18.29 -19.59 24.35
N PRO A 307 17.21 -20.00 23.66
CA PRO A 307 17.16 -20.02 22.19
C PRO A 307 17.28 -18.62 21.57
N LEU A 308 16.95 -17.55 22.31
CA LEU A 308 17.08 -16.17 21.82
C LEU A 308 18.53 -15.74 21.61
N LYS A 309 19.47 -16.32 22.39
CA LYS A 309 20.90 -16.01 22.31
C LYS A 309 21.66 -16.94 21.36
N THR A 310 21.18 -18.17 21.18
CA THR A 310 21.88 -19.21 20.42
C THR A 310 21.49 -19.29 18.94
N LYS A 311 20.23 -19.02 18.56
CA LYS A 311 19.74 -19.21 17.17
C LYS A 311 19.97 -18.02 16.19
N GLY A 312 20.81 -17.04 16.55
CA GLY A 312 21.32 -16.00 15.64
C GLY A 312 20.35 -14.86 15.27
N LYS A 313 20.81 -13.95 14.39
CA LYS A 313 20.05 -12.78 13.88
C LYS A 313 18.91 -13.25 12.95
N GLY A 314 17.70 -13.36 13.49
CA GLY A 314 16.49 -13.73 12.73
C GLY A 314 15.41 -14.41 13.56
N PHE A 315 15.78 -15.01 14.69
CA PHE A 315 14.86 -15.62 15.65
C PHE A 315 14.26 -14.55 16.57
N GLY A 316 12.94 -14.31 16.46
CA GLY A 316 12.21 -13.32 17.25
C GLY A 316 11.62 -13.90 18.54
N MET A 317 11.37 -13.05 19.55
CA MET A 317 10.76 -13.47 20.81
C MET A 317 9.40 -14.15 20.63
N ASP A 318 8.63 -13.74 19.61
CA ASP A 318 7.31 -14.30 19.30
C ASP A 318 7.37 -15.74 18.72
N MET A 319 8.56 -16.26 18.38
CA MET A 319 8.78 -17.64 17.89
C MET A 319 9.05 -18.65 19.02
N LEU A 320 9.17 -18.22 20.28
CA LEU A 320 9.49 -19.09 21.42
C LEU A 320 8.47 -20.21 21.64
N MET A 321 7.18 -19.87 21.57
CA MET A 321 6.12 -20.84 21.83
C MET A 321 5.99 -21.89 20.71
N PRO A 322 5.99 -21.53 19.41
CA PRO A 322 6.05 -22.52 18.33
C PRO A 322 7.29 -23.41 18.41
N LEU A 323 8.46 -22.83 18.74
CA LEU A 323 9.68 -23.62 18.92
C LEU A 323 9.53 -24.65 20.05
N TYR A 324 9.03 -24.22 21.21
CA TYR A 324 8.78 -25.11 22.35
C TYR A 324 7.90 -26.30 21.96
N VAL A 325 6.84 -26.06 21.20
CA VAL A 325 5.92 -27.10 20.73
C VAL A 325 6.63 -28.10 19.81
N MET A 326 7.45 -27.64 18.88
CA MET A 326 8.17 -28.55 17.99
C MET A 326 9.27 -29.34 18.71
N ASP A 327 9.93 -28.73 19.70
CA ASP A 327 10.99 -29.38 20.47
C ASP A 327 10.45 -30.45 21.45
N THR A 328 9.25 -30.25 22.01
CA THR A 328 8.71 -31.14 23.06
C THR A 328 7.57 -32.05 22.59
N MET A 329 6.75 -31.61 21.64
CA MET A 329 5.50 -32.30 21.27
C MET A 329 5.57 -33.04 19.93
N SER A 330 6.63 -32.87 19.14
CA SER A 330 6.76 -33.48 17.81
C SER A 330 6.75 -35.01 17.84
N SER A 331 7.06 -35.63 18.97
CA SER A 331 7.02 -37.08 19.17
C SER A 331 5.59 -37.65 19.21
N VAL A 332 4.58 -36.83 19.52
CA VAL A 332 3.17 -37.25 19.62
C VAL A 332 2.38 -36.70 18.43
N PRO A 333 2.01 -37.54 17.45
CA PRO A 333 1.36 -37.06 16.24
C PRO A 333 0.00 -36.43 16.54
N GLY A 334 -0.27 -35.23 16.00
CA GLY A 334 -1.52 -34.50 16.14
C GLY A 334 -1.52 -33.40 17.21
N LEU A 335 -0.65 -33.46 18.23
CA LEU A 335 -0.55 -32.40 19.24
C LEU A 335 0.01 -31.08 18.67
N PRO A 336 1.12 -31.08 17.90
CA PRO A 336 1.58 -29.88 17.20
C PRO A 336 0.51 -29.30 16.26
N GLY A 337 -0.20 -30.15 15.51
CA GLY A 337 -1.29 -29.74 14.63
C GLY A 337 -2.45 -29.07 15.38
N LEU A 338 -2.81 -29.58 16.56
CA LEU A 338 -3.86 -28.99 17.41
C LEU A 338 -3.44 -27.63 17.99
N PHE A 339 -2.18 -27.47 18.37
CA PHE A 339 -1.62 -26.18 18.79
C PHE A 339 -1.67 -25.14 17.66
N ILE A 340 -1.21 -25.51 16.46
CA ILE A 340 -1.24 -24.63 15.28
C ILE A 340 -2.68 -24.29 14.89
N ALA A 341 -3.61 -25.24 14.99
CA ALA A 341 -5.03 -24.97 14.82
C ALA A 341 -5.55 -23.94 15.84
N GLY A 342 -5.13 -24.01 17.11
CA GLY A 342 -5.45 -22.99 18.13
C GLY A 342 -4.95 -21.58 17.77
N ILE A 343 -3.70 -21.45 17.31
CA ILE A 343 -3.13 -20.15 16.89
C ILE A 343 -3.84 -19.60 15.66
N ILE A 344 -4.02 -20.42 14.62
CA ILE A 344 -4.71 -20.02 13.39
C ILE A 344 -6.15 -19.60 13.71
N SER A 345 -6.82 -20.32 14.63
CA SER A 345 -8.16 -19.97 15.12
C SER A 345 -8.21 -18.61 15.82
N ALA A 346 -7.22 -18.29 16.64
CA ALA A 346 -7.07 -16.98 17.28
C ALA A 346 -6.86 -15.85 16.25
N GLY A 347 -6.11 -16.11 15.18
CA GLY A 347 -5.90 -15.16 14.08
C GLY A 347 -7.16 -14.94 13.23
N ILE A 348 -7.77 -16.02 12.73
CA ILE A 348 -8.94 -15.99 11.84
C ILE A 348 -10.11 -15.26 12.50
N SER A 349 -10.41 -15.58 13.76
CA SER A 349 -11.52 -14.99 14.50
C SER A 349 -11.41 -13.47 14.63
N THR A 350 -10.22 -12.97 15.03
CA THR A 350 -9.93 -11.54 15.16
C THR A 350 -10.01 -10.82 13.82
N ILE A 351 -9.42 -11.38 12.76
CA ILE A 351 -9.44 -10.78 11.42
C ILE A 351 -10.87 -10.74 10.87
N SER A 352 -11.63 -11.82 11.04
CA SER A 352 -13.02 -11.88 10.57
C SER A 352 -13.91 -10.84 11.27
N ALA A 353 -13.72 -10.64 12.57
CA ALA A 353 -14.39 -9.60 13.35
C ALA A 353 -14.06 -8.20 12.84
N ALA A 354 -12.77 -7.94 12.58
CA ALA A 354 -12.29 -6.66 12.09
C ALA A 354 -12.81 -6.37 10.67
N LEU A 355 -12.71 -7.33 9.74
CA LEU A 355 -13.19 -7.17 8.36
C LEU A 355 -14.70 -6.94 8.28
N ASN A 356 -15.49 -7.65 9.09
CA ASN A 356 -16.93 -7.45 9.16
C ASN A 356 -17.29 -6.04 9.69
N SER A 357 -16.61 -5.61 10.76
CA SER A 357 -16.82 -4.29 11.36
C SER A 357 -16.39 -3.15 10.44
N LEU A 358 -15.25 -3.34 9.75
CA LEU A 358 -14.71 -2.37 8.82
C LEU A 358 -15.59 -2.27 7.57
N SER A 359 -16.07 -3.39 7.05
CA SER A 359 -17.09 -3.41 5.97
C SER A 359 -18.35 -2.62 6.37
N ALA A 360 -18.83 -2.79 7.61
CA ALA A 360 -19.99 -2.05 8.13
C ALA A 360 -19.73 -0.54 8.18
N VAL A 361 -18.59 -0.14 8.75
CA VAL A 361 -18.16 1.27 8.82
C VAL A 361 -18.04 1.86 7.41
N PHE A 362 -17.39 1.16 6.48
CA PHE A 362 -17.22 1.67 5.13
C PHE A 362 -18.54 1.85 4.39
N LEU A 363 -19.48 0.92 4.57
CA LEU A 363 -20.79 1.00 3.94
C LEU A 363 -21.65 2.13 4.53
N GLU A 364 -21.75 2.20 5.86
CA GLU A 364 -22.66 3.12 6.56
C GLU A 364 -22.09 4.54 6.66
N ASP A 365 -20.79 4.69 6.88
CA ASP A 365 -20.17 6.00 7.13
C ASP A 365 -19.66 6.67 5.84
N TYR A 366 -19.32 5.90 4.79
CA TYR A 366 -18.83 6.46 3.51
C TYR A 366 -19.80 6.22 2.35
N ILE A 367 -20.08 4.96 1.99
CA ILE A 367 -20.77 4.66 0.72
C ILE A 367 -22.21 5.20 0.73
N LYS A 368 -23.02 4.88 1.75
CA LYS A 368 -24.42 5.32 1.79
C LYS A 368 -24.58 6.85 1.86
N PRO A 369 -23.85 7.58 2.73
CA PRO A 369 -23.93 9.05 2.76
C PRO A 369 -23.49 9.69 1.44
N ILE A 370 -22.40 9.19 0.83
CA ILE A 370 -21.90 9.67 -0.46
C ILE A 370 -22.95 9.42 -1.55
N TYR A 371 -23.50 8.20 -1.63
CA TYR A 371 -24.52 7.86 -2.62
C TYR A 371 -25.78 8.71 -2.49
N SER A 372 -26.31 8.86 -1.28
CA SER A 372 -27.49 9.68 -1.01
C SER A 372 -27.24 11.14 -1.38
N SER A 373 -26.07 11.69 -1.02
CA SER A 373 -25.69 13.06 -1.38
C SER A 373 -25.53 13.29 -2.89
N ILE A 374 -25.18 12.26 -3.66
CA ILE A 374 -24.96 12.37 -5.11
C ILE A 374 -26.26 12.18 -5.89
N THR A 375 -27.05 11.17 -5.53
CA THR A 375 -28.21 10.71 -6.31
C THR A 375 -29.55 11.20 -5.77
N GLY A 376 -29.60 11.72 -4.54
CA GLY A 376 -30.84 12.11 -3.86
C GLY A 376 -31.76 10.93 -3.49
N ASN A 377 -31.36 9.70 -3.81
CA ASN A 377 -32.14 8.49 -3.60
C ASN A 377 -31.55 7.64 -2.46
N GLU A 378 -32.42 6.86 -1.80
CA GLU A 378 -31.98 5.89 -0.80
C GLU A 378 -31.27 4.69 -1.44
N PHE A 379 -30.23 4.22 -0.78
CA PHE A 379 -29.41 3.12 -1.27
C PHE A 379 -30.14 1.79 -1.16
N LYS A 380 -30.39 1.11 -2.30
CA LYS A 380 -31.15 -0.15 -2.33
C LYS A 380 -30.52 -1.24 -1.45
N GLN A 381 -31.36 -1.94 -0.69
CA GLN A 381 -30.94 -2.95 0.30
C GLN A 381 -30.22 -4.15 -0.32
N LYS A 382 -30.64 -4.64 -1.50
CA LYS A 382 -29.94 -5.71 -2.24
C LYS A 382 -28.50 -5.33 -2.61
N ASN A 383 -28.28 -4.09 -3.01
CA ASN A 383 -26.95 -3.60 -3.40
C ASN A 383 -26.03 -3.49 -2.17
N SER A 384 -26.59 -3.12 -1.01
CA SER A 384 -25.84 -3.05 0.25
C SER A 384 -25.10 -4.32 0.60
N ILE A 385 -25.72 -5.48 0.39
CA ILE A 385 -25.13 -6.78 0.76
C ILE A 385 -23.98 -7.14 -0.18
N ILE A 386 -24.14 -6.88 -1.49
CA ILE A 386 -23.07 -7.13 -2.47
C ILE A 386 -21.85 -6.25 -2.14
N TRP A 387 -22.08 -4.97 -1.85
CA TRP A 387 -21.01 -4.06 -1.44
C TRP A 387 -20.37 -4.46 -0.12
N SER A 388 -21.14 -4.92 0.85
CA SER A 388 -20.62 -5.40 2.14
C SER A 388 -19.61 -6.54 1.96
N LYS A 389 -19.96 -7.52 1.11
CA LYS A 389 -19.11 -8.69 0.82
C LYS A 389 -17.87 -8.31 0.02
N LEU A 390 -18.04 -7.44 -0.98
CA LEU A 390 -16.94 -6.92 -1.80
C LEU A 390 -15.95 -6.12 -0.95
N LEU A 391 -16.44 -5.24 -0.07
CA LEU A 391 -15.60 -4.47 0.84
C LEU A 391 -14.82 -5.37 1.79
N ALA A 392 -15.46 -6.36 2.41
CA ALA A 392 -14.77 -7.30 3.29
C ALA A 392 -13.63 -8.04 2.57
N PHE A 393 -13.85 -8.44 1.32
CA PHE A 393 -12.82 -9.09 0.49
C PHE A 393 -11.66 -8.14 0.15
N ILE A 394 -11.95 -6.92 -0.32
CA ILE A 394 -10.94 -5.90 -0.66
C ILE A 394 -10.11 -5.54 0.57
N LEU A 395 -10.77 -5.31 1.71
CA LEU A 395 -10.09 -5.00 2.97
C LEU A 395 -9.22 -6.17 3.46
N GLY A 396 -9.64 -7.41 3.21
CA GLY A 396 -8.82 -8.60 3.46
C GLY A 396 -7.52 -8.61 2.64
N ILE A 397 -7.58 -8.25 1.36
CA ILE A 397 -6.39 -8.12 0.50
C ILE A 397 -5.46 -7.01 1.01
N ILE A 398 -6.01 -5.87 1.44
CA ILE A 398 -5.22 -4.78 2.03
C ILE A 398 -4.51 -5.25 3.31
N CYS A 399 -5.19 -6.04 4.16
CA CYS A 399 -4.59 -6.60 5.38
C CYS A 399 -3.43 -7.55 5.07
N ILE A 400 -3.51 -8.33 3.98
CA ILE A 400 -2.38 -9.17 3.51
C ILE A 400 -1.17 -8.30 3.19
N GLY A 401 -1.38 -7.19 2.45
CA GLY A 401 -0.31 -6.24 2.15
C GLY A 401 0.37 -5.67 3.40
N ILE A 402 -0.41 -5.37 4.45
CA ILE A 402 0.14 -4.86 5.72
C ILE A 402 0.83 -5.96 6.53
N ALA A 403 0.36 -7.20 6.47
CA ALA A 403 1.02 -8.33 7.13
C ALA A 403 2.45 -8.53 6.61
N TYR A 404 2.70 -8.25 5.33
CA TYR A 404 4.06 -8.21 4.77
C TYR A 404 4.93 -7.10 5.37
N LEU A 405 4.35 -5.95 5.72
CA LEU A 405 5.09 -4.87 6.40
C LEU A 405 5.39 -5.23 7.86
N ALA A 406 4.50 -5.98 8.51
CA ALA A 406 4.65 -6.38 9.90
C ALA A 406 5.86 -7.29 10.16
N GLN A 407 6.45 -7.91 9.12
CA GLN A 407 7.65 -8.75 9.30
C GLN A 407 8.91 -8.00 9.74
N TYR A 408 8.97 -6.68 9.53
CA TYR A 408 10.10 -5.84 9.91
C TYR A 408 9.99 -5.30 11.33
N LEU A 409 8.88 -5.59 11.99
CA LEU A 409 8.54 -5.09 13.30
C LEU A 409 8.95 -6.12 14.36
N SER A 410 9.64 -5.67 15.41
CA SER A 410 10.03 -6.53 16.53
C SER A 410 9.04 -6.38 17.68
N GLY A 411 8.54 -7.50 18.22
CA GLY A 411 7.59 -7.53 19.33
C GLY A 411 6.16 -7.23 18.88
N VAL A 412 5.46 -8.26 18.42
CA VAL A 412 4.10 -8.14 17.84
C VAL A 412 3.09 -7.59 18.87
N LEU A 413 3.22 -7.98 20.16
CA LEU A 413 2.36 -7.50 21.25
C LEU A 413 2.51 -6.00 21.51
N GLN A 414 3.75 -5.53 21.67
CA GLN A 414 4.05 -4.13 22.01
C GLN A 414 3.52 -3.17 20.94
N ILE A 415 3.66 -3.54 19.67
CA ILE A 415 3.25 -2.70 18.55
C ILE A 415 1.72 -2.65 18.44
N SER A 416 1.06 -3.78 18.66
CA SER A 416 -0.40 -3.83 18.70
C SER A 416 -0.98 -2.93 19.78
N LEU A 417 -0.42 -2.98 20.99
CA LEU A 417 -0.83 -2.13 22.11
C LEU A 417 -0.48 -0.66 21.86
N THR A 418 0.64 -0.38 21.18
CA THR A 418 1.00 0.99 20.76
C THR A 418 -0.03 1.56 19.80
N ILE A 419 -0.46 0.81 18.78
CA ILE A 419 -1.50 1.23 17.83
C ILE A 419 -2.82 1.52 18.55
N PHE A 420 -3.21 0.65 19.49
CA PHE A 420 -4.40 0.85 20.32
C PHE A 420 -4.29 2.07 21.23
N GLY A 421 -3.10 2.37 21.75
CA GLY A 421 -2.87 3.55 22.57
C GLY A 421 -2.94 4.85 21.76
N VAL A 422 -2.17 4.92 20.67
CA VAL A 422 -2.03 6.12 19.81
C VAL A 422 -3.36 6.53 19.20
N VAL A 423 -4.13 5.56 18.71
CA VAL A 423 -5.37 5.85 17.98
C VAL A 423 -6.60 5.73 18.87
N GLY A 424 -6.61 4.73 19.75
CA GLY A 424 -7.73 4.47 20.64
C GLY A 424 -7.89 5.50 21.75
N GLY A 425 -6.80 6.07 22.26
CA GLY A 425 -6.84 7.16 23.24
C GLY A 425 -7.64 8.37 22.76
N PRO A 426 -7.30 8.97 21.60
CA PRO A 426 -8.05 10.08 21.02
C PRO A 426 -9.51 9.75 20.70
N LEU A 427 -9.79 8.56 20.17
CA LEU A 427 -11.17 8.12 19.90
C LEU A 427 -11.99 8.01 21.18
N LEU A 428 -11.44 7.38 22.21
CA LEU A 428 -12.06 7.31 23.53
C LEU A 428 -12.30 8.71 24.11
N GLY A 429 -11.32 9.62 23.96
CA GLY A 429 -11.44 11.03 24.32
C GLY A 429 -12.61 11.74 23.63
N LEU A 430 -12.85 11.44 22.35
CA LEU A 430 -13.91 12.06 21.56
C LEU A 430 -15.31 11.63 22.04
N PHE A 431 -15.51 10.34 22.28
CA PHE A 431 -16.77 9.81 22.79
C PHE A 431 -17.01 10.21 24.25
N THR A 432 -15.98 10.16 25.11
CA THR A 432 -16.09 10.64 26.50
C THR A 432 -16.45 12.12 26.55
N LEU A 433 -15.80 12.97 25.75
CA LEU A 433 -16.15 14.39 25.63
C LEU A 433 -17.60 14.58 25.18
N GLY A 434 -18.07 13.79 24.20
CA GLY A 434 -19.46 13.85 23.71
C GLY A 434 -20.50 13.43 24.74
N MET A 435 -20.24 12.34 25.46
CA MET A 435 -21.17 11.70 26.40
C MET A 435 -21.15 12.31 27.80
N LEU A 436 -20.06 12.99 28.19
CA LEU A 436 -19.88 13.60 29.52
C LEU A 436 -19.97 15.13 29.55
N CYS A 437 -19.69 15.83 28.44
CA CYS A 437 -19.68 17.29 28.44
C CYS A 437 -20.86 17.88 27.65
N GLU A 438 -21.76 18.57 28.36
CA GLU A 438 -22.88 19.32 27.77
C GLU A 438 -22.39 20.47 26.87
N THR A 439 -21.24 21.08 27.19
CA THR A 439 -20.71 22.27 26.49
C THR A 439 -19.92 21.95 25.22
N ALA A 440 -19.58 20.68 24.97
CA ALA A 440 -18.71 20.31 23.86
C ALA A 440 -19.37 20.55 22.49
N LYS A 441 -18.61 21.13 21.57
CA LYS A 441 -19.00 21.44 20.17
C LYS A 441 -18.15 20.66 19.17
N GLN A 442 -18.64 20.62 17.93
CA GLN A 442 -17.98 19.94 16.80
C GLN A 442 -16.53 20.37 16.58
N ASN A 443 -16.27 21.69 16.53
CA ASN A 443 -14.92 22.22 16.28
C ASN A 443 -13.95 21.90 17.44
N GLY A 444 -14.42 22.00 18.69
CA GLY A 444 -13.61 21.61 19.84
C GLY A 444 -13.30 20.12 19.85
N ALA A 445 -14.30 19.28 19.60
CA ALA A 445 -14.13 17.83 19.52
C ALA A 445 -13.10 17.41 18.44
N ILE A 446 -13.17 18.00 17.24
CA ILE A 446 -12.23 17.75 16.14
C ILE A 446 -10.81 18.22 16.49
N THR A 447 -10.67 19.44 17.02
CA THR A 447 -9.36 20.00 17.37
C THR A 447 -8.69 19.21 18.50
N GLY A 448 -9.44 18.79 19.53
CA GLY A 448 -8.93 17.92 20.58
C GLY A 448 -8.44 16.57 20.05
N ALA A 449 -9.24 15.91 19.20
CA ALA A 449 -8.85 14.61 18.65
C ALA A 449 -7.62 14.70 17.72
N LEU A 450 -7.55 15.71 16.85
CA LEU A 450 -6.42 15.89 15.93
C LEU A 450 -5.13 16.26 16.68
N THR A 451 -5.21 17.13 17.70
CA THR A 451 -4.03 17.48 18.51
C THR A 451 -3.49 16.28 19.27
N ALA A 452 -4.36 15.47 19.88
CA ALA A 452 -3.97 14.24 20.55
C ALA A 452 -3.35 13.22 19.58
N LEU A 453 -3.94 13.03 18.39
CA LEU A 453 -3.44 12.08 17.40
C LEU A 453 -2.07 12.48 16.85
N LEU A 454 -1.85 13.77 16.54
CA LEU A 454 -0.56 14.28 16.08
C LEU A 454 0.52 14.14 17.16
N PHE A 455 0.20 14.54 18.40
CA PHE A 455 1.12 14.45 19.53
C PHE A 455 1.52 13.00 19.84
N LEU A 456 0.55 12.09 19.88
CA LEU A 456 0.82 10.68 20.14
C LEU A 456 1.56 10.01 18.99
N THR A 457 1.28 10.35 17.73
CA THR A 457 2.01 9.80 16.58
C THR A 457 3.48 10.24 16.62
N TRP A 458 3.74 11.51 16.96
CA TRP A 458 5.10 12.03 17.13
C TRP A 458 5.87 11.26 18.21
N ILE A 459 5.28 11.08 19.39
CA ILE A 459 5.93 10.36 20.49
C ILE A 459 6.08 8.87 20.17
N ALA A 460 5.07 8.23 19.57
CA ALA A 460 5.00 6.79 19.34
C ALA A 460 5.92 6.28 18.22
N PHE A 461 6.27 7.13 17.25
CA PHE A 461 7.13 6.75 16.12
C PHE A 461 8.46 7.51 16.06
N GLY A 462 8.70 8.46 16.97
CA GLY A 462 9.97 9.18 17.08
C GLY A 462 11.16 8.26 17.44
N GLN A 463 12.33 8.57 16.88
CA GLN A 463 13.61 7.88 17.07
C GLN A 463 14.67 8.88 17.58
N PRO A 464 15.72 8.42 18.31
CA PRO A 464 16.01 7.04 18.70
C PRO A 464 15.29 6.61 19.99
N ARG A 465 14.94 5.31 20.12
CA ARG A 465 14.28 4.73 21.31
C ARG A 465 15.20 3.78 22.09
N PRO A 466 15.11 3.76 23.44
CA PRO A 466 15.84 2.80 24.24
C PRO A 466 15.33 1.39 23.95
N ARG A 467 16.25 0.44 23.78
CA ARG A 467 15.89 -0.97 23.66
C ARG A 467 15.47 -1.50 25.04
N PRO A 468 14.33 -2.19 25.15
CA PRO A 468 13.93 -2.79 26.42
C PRO A 468 14.96 -3.83 26.85
N ILE A 469 15.40 -3.76 28.10
CA ILE A 469 16.37 -4.69 28.69
C ILE A 469 15.57 -5.87 29.26
N GLY A 470 15.82 -7.08 28.75
CA GLY A 470 15.22 -8.32 29.28
C GLY A 470 15.89 -8.79 30.57
N LEU A 471 15.20 -9.67 31.30
CA LEU A 471 15.77 -10.33 32.48
C LEU A 471 16.92 -11.29 32.08
N PRO A 472 17.91 -11.52 32.95
CA PRO A 472 19.11 -12.29 32.59
C PRO A 472 18.77 -13.74 32.23
N THR A 473 19.32 -14.27 31.13
CA THR A 473 19.18 -15.66 30.68
C THR A 473 20.54 -16.35 30.58
N SER A 474 20.63 -17.65 30.85
CA SER A 474 21.88 -18.44 30.77
C SER A 474 22.06 -19.10 29.40
N VAL A 475 23.33 -19.38 29.05
CA VAL A 475 23.76 -20.19 27.91
C VAL A 475 24.71 -21.31 28.34
N ASP A 476 24.85 -21.55 29.65
CA ASP A 476 25.91 -22.37 30.25
C ASP A 476 25.84 -23.83 29.82
N ASN A 477 24.64 -24.31 29.44
CA ASN A 477 24.39 -25.71 29.08
C ASN A 477 24.07 -25.89 27.58
N CYS A 478 24.40 -24.92 26.73
CA CYS A 478 24.19 -25.03 25.28
C CYS A 478 25.35 -25.76 24.59
N THR A 479 25.06 -26.72 23.71
CA THR A 479 26.01 -27.45 22.87
C THR A 479 26.51 -26.62 21.67
N VAL A 480 26.96 -25.39 21.91
CA VAL A 480 27.48 -24.51 20.85
C VAL A 480 28.94 -24.17 21.18
N THR A 481 29.84 -24.40 20.22
CA THR A 481 31.20 -23.85 20.20
C THR A 481 31.11 -22.33 20.14
N VAL A 482 30.94 -21.70 21.30
CA VAL A 482 31.05 -20.24 21.42
C VAL A 482 32.52 -19.90 21.19
N SER A 483 32.84 -19.32 20.03
CA SER A 483 34.07 -18.57 19.86
C SER A 483 34.04 -17.39 20.82
N SER A 484 34.58 -17.62 22.02
CA SER A 484 34.76 -16.66 23.09
C SER A 484 35.80 -15.61 22.68
N ASN A 485 35.43 -14.73 21.76
CA ASN A 485 36.17 -13.50 21.43
C ASN A 485 35.22 -12.31 21.29
N THR A 486 34.15 -12.28 22.08
CA THR A 486 33.44 -11.05 22.40
C THR A 486 33.61 -10.79 23.89
N THR A 487 34.80 -10.29 24.23
CA THR A 487 34.99 -9.50 25.43
C THR A 487 33.92 -8.43 25.50
N ASN A 488 33.45 -8.20 26.72
CA ASN A 488 32.50 -7.19 27.15
C ASN A 488 32.76 -5.81 26.52
N LEU A 489 32.18 -5.55 25.35
CA LEU A 489 31.69 -4.22 24.98
C LEU A 489 30.31 -4.06 25.61
N ILE A 490 30.29 -3.97 26.94
CA ILE A 490 29.17 -3.36 27.65
C ILE A 490 29.23 -1.89 27.23
N ASN A 491 28.55 -1.57 26.14
CA ASN A 491 28.22 -0.21 25.81
C ASN A 491 27.34 0.32 26.96
N ASN A 492 27.99 0.99 27.90
CA ASN A 492 27.36 2.00 28.74
C ASN A 492 26.88 3.13 27.82
N PHE A 493 25.80 2.90 27.07
CA PHE A 493 25.01 4.00 26.53
C PHE A 493 24.34 4.66 27.72
N ASN A 494 24.77 5.88 28.05
CA ASN A 494 24.14 6.67 29.10
C ASN A 494 22.66 6.83 28.76
N SER A 495 21.78 6.48 29.71
CA SER A 495 20.33 6.66 29.58
C SER A 495 19.92 8.10 29.27
N ASN A 496 20.83 9.08 29.37
CA ASN A 496 20.60 10.50 29.12
C ASN A 496 20.58 10.91 27.65
N ASP A 497 21.02 10.04 26.72
CA ASP A 497 21.10 10.39 25.28
C ASP A 497 19.75 10.33 24.54
N TYR A 498 18.71 9.76 25.17
CA TYR A 498 17.37 9.65 24.58
C TYR A 498 16.44 10.78 25.05
N PHE A 499 15.73 11.39 24.10
CA PHE A 499 14.70 12.38 24.38
C PHE A 499 13.62 11.80 25.32
N TYR A 500 13.30 12.53 26.40
CA TYR A 500 12.46 12.02 27.50
C TYR A 500 11.10 11.48 27.06
N LEU A 501 10.43 12.17 26.11
CA LEU A 501 9.12 11.74 25.63
C LEU A 501 9.18 10.38 24.90
N TYR A 502 10.30 10.04 24.27
CA TYR A 502 10.47 8.75 23.59
C TYR A 502 10.67 7.57 24.54
N LYS A 503 10.93 7.85 25.83
CA LYS A 503 11.04 6.83 26.88
C LYS A 503 9.69 6.45 27.49
N ILE A 504 8.63 7.23 27.25
CA ILE A 504 7.31 7.00 27.86
C ILE A 504 6.77 5.63 27.46
N SER A 505 6.31 4.87 28.44
CA SER A 505 5.69 3.56 28.23
C SER A 505 4.50 3.65 27.28
N TYR A 506 4.46 2.72 26.33
CA TYR A 506 3.38 2.61 25.35
C TYR A 506 2.00 2.38 25.99
N MET A 507 1.95 1.87 27.23
CA MET A 507 0.71 1.72 27.98
C MET A 507 0.05 3.07 28.32
N LEU A 508 0.85 4.14 28.47
CA LEU A 508 0.36 5.47 28.83
C LEU A 508 -0.13 6.29 27.63
N TYR A 509 0.00 5.79 26.39
CA TYR A 509 -0.47 6.52 25.21
C TYR A 509 -2.00 6.70 25.20
N ALA A 510 -2.76 5.67 25.59
CA ALA A 510 -4.21 5.76 25.69
C ALA A 510 -4.70 6.84 26.69
N PRO A 511 -4.23 6.87 27.96
CA PRO A 511 -4.65 7.91 28.91
C PRO A 511 -4.20 9.31 28.50
N ILE A 512 -2.99 9.47 27.94
CA ILE A 512 -2.51 10.76 27.42
C ILE A 512 -3.43 11.25 26.29
N GLY A 513 -3.78 10.38 25.34
CA GLY A 513 -4.68 10.71 24.23
C GLY A 513 -6.08 11.10 24.67
N LEU A 514 -6.63 10.38 25.65
CA LEU A 514 -7.91 10.73 26.25
C LEU A 514 -7.84 12.12 26.90
N PHE A 515 -6.81 12.36 27.71
CA PHE A 515 -6.66 13.60 28.46
C PHE A 515 -6.53 14.81 27.52
N ILE A 516 -5.63 14.75 26.54
CA ILE A 516 -5.43 15.84 25.56
C ILE A 516 -6.72 16.12 24.81
N THR A 517 -7.39 15.07 24.32
CA THR A 517 -8.63 15.22 23.54
C THR A 517 -9.73 15.90 24.36
N VAL A 518 -9.94 15.46 25.60
CA VAL A 518 -10.97 16.04 26.48
C VAL A 518 -10.59 17.45 26.91
N ALA A 519 -9.35 17.69 27.33
CA ALA A 519 -8.89 18.99 27.81
C ALA A 519 -8.93 20.07 26.70
N VAL A 520 -8.26 19.81 25.57
CA VAL A 520 -8.23 20.74 24.44
C VAL A 520 -9.64 20.90 23.86
N GLY A 521 -10.37 19.80 23.70
CA GLY A 521 -11.71 19.83 23.14
C GLY A 521 -12.71 20.60 24.00
N TRP A 522 -12.60 20.52 25.33
CA TRP A 522 -13.41 21.29 26.26
C TRP A 522 -13.05 22.78 26.24
N ILE A 523 -11.76 23.13 26.27
CA ILE A 523 -11.28 24.53 26.22
C ILE A 523 -11.76 25.22 24.92
N VAL A 524 -11.51 24.61 23.76
CA VAL A 524 -11.90 25.18 22.46
C VAL A 524 -13.43 25.27 22.32
N SER A 525 -14.17 24.31 22.86
CA SER A 525 -15.64 24.35 22.85
C SER A 525 -16.21 25.49 23.69
N ASN A 526 -15.56 25.83 24.82
CA ASN A 526 -15.97 26.93 25.67
C ASN A 526 -15.65 28.30 25.04
N ILE A 527 -14.53 28.43 24.32
CA ILE A 527 -14.15 29.65 23.60
C ILE A 527 -15.13 29.96 22.46
N THR A 528 -15.62 28.92 21.77
CA THR A 528 -16.48 29.06 20.58
C THR A 528 -17.98 29.12 20.91
N ARG A 529 -18.35 29.62 22.08
CA ARG A 529 -19.71 29.48 22.64
C ARG A 529 -20.71 30.56 22.19
N ASP A 530 -21.64 30.19 21.31
CA ASP A 530 -22.91 30.92 21.06
C ASP A 530 -24.12 30.41 21.90
N LYS A 531 -25.22 31.19 21.93
CA LYS A 531 -26.45 30.94 22.74
C LYS A 531 -27.10 29.58 22.45
N LYS A 532 -27.64 28.97 23.53
CA LYS A 532 -28.08 27.56 23.73
C LYS A 532 -28.86 26.92 22.56
N ASN A 533 -28.40 25.75 22.11
CA ASN A 533 -29.18 24.77 21.32
C ASN A 533 -29.91 23.77 22.26
N TYR A 534 -31.02 23.21 21.80
CA TYR A 534 -31.70 22.09 22.44
C TYR A 534 -30.79 20.85 22.45
N ILE A 535 -30.69 20.16 23.59
CA ILE A 535 -29.80 19.01 23.79
C ILE A 535 -30.67 17.78 24.07
N ASP A 536 -30.47 16.71 23.28
CA ASP A 536 -31.13 15.41 23.48
C ASP A 536 -30.50 14.65 24.66
N PRO A 537 -31.24 14.40 25.75
CA PRO A 537 -30.70 13.71 26.93
C PRO A 537 -30.27 12.25 26.67
N ASP A 538 -30.79 11.57 25.64
CA ASP A 538 -30.50 10.16 25.41
C ASP A 538 -29.10 9.91 24.80
N LEU A 539 -28.41 10.98 24.40
CA LEU A 539 -27.02 10.95 23.92
C LEU A 539 -25.96 11.05 25.04
N PHE A 540 -26.38 11.14 26.31
CA PHE A 540 -25.49 11.31 27.45
C PHE A 540 -25.47 10.09 28.36
N PHE A 541 -24.42 9.99 29.18
CA PHE A 541 -24.38 8.98 30.25
C PHE A 541 -25.63 9.09 31.14
N PRO A 542 -26.16 7.96 31.67
CA PRO A 542 -27.44 7.94 32.37
C PRO A 542 -27.57 8.97 33.50
N PHE A 543 -26.49 9.23 34.24
CA PHE A 543 -26.52 10.22 35.33
C PHE A 543 -26.62 11.67 34.82
N ILE A 544 -25.97 11.99 33.70
CA ILE A 544 -26.05 13.32 33.07
C ILE A 544 -27.39 13.47 32.37
N ALA A 545 -27.84 12.44 31.67
CA ALA A 545 -29.15 12.40 31.05
C ALA A 545 -30.26 12.70 32.07
N ASN A 546 -30.19 12.09 33.27
CA ASN A 546 -31.13 12.38 34.36
C ASN A 546 -31.02 13.84 34.84
N ARG A 547 -29.80 14.35 35.05
CA ARG A 547 -29.58 15.76 35.44
C ARG A 547 -30.17 16.74 34.41
N ILE A 548 -30.00 16.47 33.11
CA ILE A 548 -30.56 17.28 32.03
C ILE A 548 -32.09 17.18 32.02
N LYS A 549 -32.66 15.96 32.13
CA LYS A 549 -34.11 15.74 32.18
C LYS A 549 -34.75 16.50 33.35
N THR A 550 -34.15 16.43 34.55
CA THR A 550 -34.61 17.19 35.72
C THR A 550 -34.58 18.70 35.46
N ARG A 551 -33.47 19.24 34.92
CA ARG A 551 -33.38 20.67 34.57
C ARG A 551 -34.41 21.10 33.52
N GLN A 552 -34.62 20.29 32.48
CA GLN A 552 -35.62 20.56 31.44
C GLN A 552 -37.05 20.51 32.00
N GLN A 553 -37.34 19.58 32.93
CA GLN A 553 -38.61 19.52 33.64
C GLN A 553 -38.85 20.76 34.50
N TYR A 554 -37.85 21.22 35.26
CA TYR A 554 -37.94 22.47 36.03
C TYR A 554 -38.19 23.69 35.13
N VAL A 555 -37.44 23.85 34.03
CA VAL A 555 -37.64 24.96 33.09
C VAL A 555 -39.01 24.89 32.40
N ASN A 556 -39.51 23.69 32.09
CA ASN A 556 -40.85 23.52 31.52
C ASN A 556 -41.96 23.84 32.54
N LEU A 557 -41.77 23.50 33.82
CA LEU A 557 -42.67 23.87 34.92
C LEU A 557 -42.67 25.39 35.15
N GLU A 558 -41.49 26.03 35.09
CA GLU A 558 -41.32 27.47 35.23
C GLU A 558 -41.93 28.23 34.03
N LYS A 559 -41.73 27.74 32.80
CA LYS A 559 -42.43 28.23 31.61
C LYS A 559 -43.94 28.03 31.69
N LYS A 560 -44.44 26.92 32.24
CA LYS A 560 -45.88 26.72 32.48
C LYS A 560 -46.42 27.74 33.50
N LYS A 561 -45.68 28.03 34.56
CA LYS A 561 -46.01 29.07 35.56
C LYS A 561 -46.03 30.46 34.94
N ILE A 562 -45.02 30.80 34.13
CA ILE A 562 -44.94 32.08 33.41
C ILE A 562 -46.03 32.17 32.34
N HIS A 563 -46.39 31.08 31.65
CA HIS A 563 -47.47 31.09 30.66
C HIS A 563 -48.85 31.27 31.31
N LEU A 564 -49.04 30.77 32.53
CA LEU A 564 -50.24 31.03 33.35
C LEU A 564 -50.33 32.51 33.77
N GLN A 565 -49.21 33.14 34.12
CA GLN A 565 -49.13 34.59 34.38
C GLN A 565 -49.30 35.43 33.10
N PHE A 566 -48.78 34.95 31.96
CA PHE A 566 -48.90 35.63 30.66
C PHE A 566 -50.30 35.56 30.07
N ASN A 567 -51.12 34.56 30.44
CA ASN A 567 -52.54 34.53 30.04
C ASN A 567 -53.37 35.62 30.72
N LEU A 568 -52.92 36.16 31.86
CA LEU A 568 -53.54 37.34 32.48
C LEU A 568 -53.10 38.66 31.80
N HIS A 569 -51.91 38.67 31.18
CA HIS A 569 -51.33 39.85 30.52
C HIS A 569 -51.59 39.91 29.01
N LYS A 570 -52.02 38.80 28.39
CA LYS A 570 -52.34 38.70 26.96
C LYS A 570 -53.73 39.20 26.55
N LEU A 571 -54.52 39.73 27.48
CA LEU A 571 -55.78 40.41 27.14
C LEU A 571 -55.60 41.90 26.80
N ILE A 572 -54.39 42.48 26.98
CA ILE A 572 -54.18 43.95 26.89
C ILE A 572 -53.23 44.41 25.77
N TYR A 573 -52.46 43.53 25.11
CA TYR A 573 -51.55 43.98 24.05
C TYR A 573 -51.70 43.17 22.76
N HIS A 574 -52.80 43.43 22.06
CA HIS A 574 -52.97 43.07 20.67
C HIS A 574 -53.16 44.36 19.86
N PHE A 575 -52.08 45.04 19.46
CA PHE A 575 -51.99 45.86 18.24
C PHE A 575 -50.56 46.45 18.07
N ASN A 576 -50.11 46.52 16.80
CA ASN A 576 -48.85 47.10 16.27
C ASN A 576 -47.56 46.25 16.45
N ASN A 577 -46.67 46.09 15.47
CA ASN A 577 -46.52 46.74 14.16
C ASN A 577 -45.70 45.86 13.18
N LYS A 578 -45.86 46.14 11.87
CA LYS A 578 -45.12 45.55 10.74
C LYS A 578 -43.73 46.18 10.55
N THR A 579 -42.83 45.38 9.94
CA THR A 579 -41.68 45.74 9.06
C THR A 579 -40.47 46.50 9.62
N TYR A 580 -39.24 45.96 9.45
CA TYR A 580 -38.23 46.40 8.43
C TYR A 580 -36.89 45.60 8.46
N LYS A 581 -36.48 45.18 7.24
CA LYS A 581 -35.14 44.91 6.64
C LYS A 581 -33.84 45.24 7.43
N LYS A 582 -32.80 44.37 7.38
CA LYS A 582 -31.65 44.36 6.40
C LYS A 582 -30.48 43.46 6.89
N ARG A 583 -29.84 42.76 5.94
CA ARG A 583 -28.48 42.15 6.07
C ARG A 583 -27.40 43.24 6.12
N PRO A 584 -26.20 42.91 6.61
CA PRO A 584 -25.04 43.01 5.72
C PRO A 584 -24.13 41.77 5.73
N TYR A 585 -23.50 41.54 4.57
CA TYR A 585 -22.31 40.73 4.36
C TYR A 585 -21.07 41.43 4.95
N ILE A 586 -20.13 40.64 5.45
CA ILE A 586 -18.65 40.78 5.40
C ILE A 586 -18.05 40.18 6.67
N THR A 587 -17.37 39.03 6.52
CA THR A 587 -16.08 38.71 7.16
C THR A 587 -15.65 37.32 6.70
N LYS A 588 -14.91 37.29 5.60
CA LYS A 588 -14.20 36.11 5.10
C LYS A 588 -12.76 36.59 4.87
N MET A 589 -11.89 36.39 5.86
CA MET A 589 -10.42 36.51 5.78
C MET A 589 -9.84 36.35 7.20
N LYS A 590 -9.49 35.12 7.57
CA LYS A 590 -8.45 34.75 8.55
C LYS A 590 -8.44 33.22 8.72
N GLN A 591 -7.91 32.52 7.73
CA GLN A 591 -7.64 31.07 7.85
C GLN A 591 -6.44 30.58 7.03
N GLN A 592 -5.60 31.50 6.52
CA GLN A 592 -4.42 31.16 5.70
C GLN A 592 -3.07 31.32 6.44
N TYR A 593 -3.04 31.88 7.65
CA TYR A 593 -1.77 32.06 8.38
C TYR A 593 -1.41 30.90 9.34
N ILE A 594 -2.29 29.92 9.51
CA ILE A 594 -2.01 28.74 10.37
C ILE A 594 -1.39 27.59 9.57
N LEU A 595 -1.59 27.56 8.24
CA LEU A 595 -1.03 26.52 7.37
C LEU A 595 0.44 26.78 7.00
N ILE A 596 0.85 28.05 6.97
CA ILE A 596 2.22 28.45 6.56
C ILE A 596 3.23 28.23 7.70
N ILE A 597 2.79 28.29 8.95
CA ILE A 597 3.63 27.92 10.12
C ILE A 597 3.73 26.39 10.26
N PHE A 598 2.82 25.63 9.65
CA PHE A 598 2.77 24.17 9.69
C PHE A 598 3.74 23.49 8.71
N ILE A 599 4.15 24.18 7.65
CA ILE A 599 5.04 23.63 6.59
C ILE A 599 6.52 23.83 6.95
N ILE A 600 6.84 24.84 7.77
CA ILE A 600 8.23 25.17 8.13
C ILE A 600 8.74 24.33 9.33
N GLY A 601 7.85 23.65 10.06
CA GLY A 601 8.20 22.86 11.24
C GLY A 601 8.67 21.42 11.00
N ILE A 602 8.67 20.92 9.76
CA ILE A 602 8.98 19.50 9.45
C ILE A 602 10.34 19.34 8.75
N SER A 603 10.98 20.42 8.31
CA SER A 603 12.27 20.36 7.62
C SER A 603 13.42 20.77 8.55
N LEU A 604 13.64 20.06 9.66
CA LEU A 604 14.92 20.10 10.39
C LEU A 604 15.01 18.99 11.44
N SER A 605 15.05 17.72 11.03
CA SER A 605 15.49 16.65 11.93
C SER A 605 15.67 15.34 11.16
N SER A 606 16.88 15.08 10.67
CA SER A 606 17.52 13.75 10.73
C SER A 606 18.76 13.77 9.82
N ALA A 607 19.91 14.03 10.42
CA ALA A 607 21.15 13.45 9.93
C ALA A 607 21.34 12.17 10.74
N GLU A 608 21.31 11.00 10.11
CA GLU A 608 21.78 9.77 10.75
C GLU A 608 22.88 9.12 9.90
N LEU A 609 24.01 8.97 10.58
CA LEU A 609 25.24 8.32 10.17
C LEU A 609 24.98 6.80 10.10
N SER A 610 25.36 6.16 8.99
CA SER A 610 25.29 4.71 8.87
C SER A 610 26.26 4.02 9.85
N LYS A 611 25.84 2.85 10.34
CA LYS A 611 26.67 1.99 11.21
C LYS A 611 27.71 1.26 10.36
N THR A 612 28.98 1.62 10.52
CA THR A 612 30.12 0.83 10.04
C THR A 612 30.90 0.27 11.24
N ASN A 613 31.42 -0.95 11.08
CA ASN A 613 32.24 -1.66 12.08
C ASN A 613 33.42 -0.78 12.58
N GLU A 614 33.80 -0.89 13.85
CA GLU A 614 34.83 -0.04 14.48
C GLU A 614 36.20 -0.08 13.77
N GLN A 615 36.57 -1.18 13.11
CA GLN A 615 37.79 -1.27 12.28
C GLN A 615 37.66 -0.56 10.92
N GLN A 616 36.45 -0.43 10.38
CA GLN A 616 36.18 0.24 9.10
C GLN A 616 35.95 1.75 9.29
N LYS A 617 35.55 2.15 10.51
CA LYS A 617 35.43 3.53 10.95
C LYS A 617 36.79 4.27 10.89
N GLN A 618 37.86 3.61 11.32
CA GLN A 618 39.20 4.18 11.35
C GLN A 618 39.85 4.34 9.95
N CYS A 619 39.39 3.59 8.93
CA CYS A 619 39.82 3.77 7.54
C CYS A 619 38.95 4.78 6.77
N ASN A 620 37.64 4.80 7.01
CA ASN A 620 36.72 5.81 6.47
C ASN A 620 37.01 7.23 6.98
N ASP A 621 37.58 7.37 8.19
CA ASP A 621 38.00 8.68 8.72
C ASP A 621 39.22 9.25 7.98
N ASN A 622 40.07 8.40 7.37
CA ASN A 622 41.25 8.81 6.60
C ASN A 622 40.97 8.96 5.09
N ASN A 623 39.97 8.27 4.56
CA ASN A 623 39.51 8.35 3.17
C ASN A 623 37.97 8.38 3.12
N PRO A 624 37.31 9.55 3.22
CA PRO A 624 35.85 9.61 3.20
C PRO A 624 35.30 9.21 1.83
N VAL A 625 34.40 8.20 1.82
CA VAL A 625 33.74 7.66 0.61
C VAL A 625 32.83 8.70 -0.08
N ILE A 626 32.34 9.69 0.67
CA ILE A 626 31.60 10.85 0.17
C ILE A 626 32.41 12.09 0.53
N ILE A 627 33.05 12.69 -0.47
CA ILE A 627 33.93 13.85 -0.28
C ILE A 627 33.13 15.16 -0.32
N ASN A 628 32.03 15.19 -1.08
CA ASN A 628 31.23 16.39 -1.32
C ASN A 628 29.77 16.17 -0.89
N PHE A 629 29.22 17.11 -0.12
CA PHE A 629 27.79 17.12 0.24
C PHE A 629 26.99 17.99 -0.74
N PHE A 630 25.69 17.72 -0.85
CA PHE A 630 24.75 18.50 -1.66
C PHE A 630 24.80 19.98 -1.22
N SER A 631 25.24 20.86 -2.12
CA SER A 631 25.42 22.26 -1.78
C SER A 631 24.08 22.99 -1.71
N TRP A 632 24.06 24.17 -1.07
CA TRP A 632 22.87 25.02 -1.07
C TRP A 632 22.47 25.42 -2.50
N ILE A 633 23.44 25.57 -3.42
CA ILE A 633 23.19 25.84 -4.85
C ILE A 633 22.44 24.67 -5.47
N ASP A 634 22.84 23.43 -5.18
CA ASP A 634 22.16 22.23 -5.69
C ASP A 634 20.71 22.15 -5.21
N TYR A 635 20.47 22.46 -3.92
CA TYR A 635 19.12 22.58 -3.37
C TYR A 635 18.29 23.67 -4.06
N THR A 636 18.90 24.81 -4.42
CA THR A 636 18.18 25.88 -5.14
C THR A 636 17.78 25.45 -6.54
N VAL A 637 18.66 24.78 -7.30
CA VAL A 637 18.36 24.28 -8.66
C VAL A 637 17.21 23.27 -8.62
N LEU A 638 17.27 22.31 -7.69
CA LEU A 638 16.19 21.32 -7.50
C LEU A 638 14.87 21.99 -7.11
N SER A 639 14.91 22.93 -6.15
CA SER A 639 13.72 23.64 -5.68
C SER A 639 13.07 24.48 -6.78
N ILE A 640 13.86 25.16 -7.61
CA ILE A 640 13.37 25.94 -8.75
C ILE A 640 12.62 25.03 -9.74
N MET A 641 13.19 23.88 -10.11
CA MET A 641 12.53 22.93 -11.02
C MET A 641 11.18 22.44 -10.47
N LEU A 642 11.13 22.09 -9.18
CA LEU A 642 9.89 21.63 -8.53
C LEU A 642 8.84 22.73 -8.43
N ILE A 643 9.23 23.95 -8.06
CA ILE A 643 8.34 25.11 -7.97
C ILE A 643 7.76 25.44 -9.35
N VAL A 644 8.60 25.50 -10.39
CA VAL A 644 8.14 25.78 -11.77
C VAL A 644 7.17 24.71 -12.24
N SER A 645 7.45 23.43 -11.98
CA SER A 645 6.53 22.32 -12.32
C SER A 645 5.17 22.47 -11.62
N CYS A 646 5.16 22.84 -10.33
CA CYS A 646 3.94 23.08 -9.57
C CYS A 646 3.18 24.33 -10.05
N LEU A 647 3.90 25.40 -10.39
CA LEU A 647 3.33 26.64 -10.92
C LEU A 647 2.65 26.42 -12.29
N ILE A 648 3.27 25.64 -13.19
CA ILE A 648 2.64 25.28 -14.47
C ILE A 648 1.35 24.51 -14.21
N GLY A 649 1.37 23.51 -13.31
CA GLY A 649 0.19 22.72 -12.95
C GLY A 649 -0.96 23.56 -12.38
N THR A 650 -0.64 24.44 -11.41
CA THR A 650 -1.62 25.32 -10.76
C THR A 650 -2.14 26.42 -11.70
N PHE A 651 -1.29 26.98 -12.56
CA PHE A 651 -1.68 27.96 -13.56
C PHE A 651 -2.75 27.40 -14.50
N TYR A 652 -2.52 26.21 -15.05
CA TYR A 652 -3.51 25.56 -15.92
C TYR A 652 -4.74 25.07 -15.17
N GLY A 653 -4.62 24.72 -13.87
CA GLY A 653 -5.74 24.26 -13.04
C GLY A 653 -6.66 25.36 -12.50
N PHE A 654 -6.15 26.58 -12.25
CA PHE A 654 -6.93 27.70 -11.68
C PHE A 654 -7.20 28.85 -12.65
N LEU A 655 -6.25 29.23 -13.52
CA LEU A 655 -6.39 30.39 -14.41
C LEU A 655 -6.93 30.02 -15.80
N SER A 656 -6.87 28.75 -16.20
CA SER A 656 -7.41 28.35 -17.51
C SER A 656 -8.94 28.21 -17.44
N SER A 657 -9.66 29.21 -17.95
CA SER A 657 -11.13 29.26 -18.01
C SER A 657 -11.80 28.19 -18.91
N LYS A 658 -11.07 27.16 -19.33
CA LYS A 658 -11.50 26.15 -20.32
C LYS A 658 -11.68 24.72 -19.76
N GLN A 659 -11.58 24.50 -18.44
CA GLN A 659 -11.71 23.15 -17.85
C GLN A 659 -13.11 22.85 -17.28
N GLU A 660 -14.18 23.17 -18.01
CA GLU A 660 -15.55 22.90 -17.53
C GLU A 660 -16.05 21.48 -17.85
N THR A 661 -15.43 20.79 -18.82
CA THR A 661 -15.87 19.45 -19.27
C THR A 661 -14.88 18.33 -18.95
N ASN A 662 -15.37 17.09 -18.85
CA ASN A 662 -14.54 15.90 -18.64
C ASN A 662 -13.54 15.69 -19.79
N ASN A 663 -13.94 16.01 -21.03
CA ASN A 663 -13.09 15.90 -22.20
C ASN A 663 -11.96 16.94 -22.20
N ASP A 664 -12.22 18.15 -21.70
CA ASP A 664 -11.17 19.16 -21.56
C ASP A 664 -10.15 18.77 -20.48
N PHE A 665 -10.61 18.17 -19.38
CA PHE A 665 -9.74 17.71 -18.30
C PHE A 665 -8.92 16.48 -18.70
N LEU A 666 -9.53 15.47 -19.33
CA LEU A 666 -8.88 14.18 -19.63
C LEU A 666 -8.14 14.16 -20.98
N LEU A 667 -8.58 14.92 -21.98
CA LEU A 667 -8.00 14.94 -23.34
C LEU A 667 -7.35 16.28 -23.71
N GLY A 668 -7.42 17.30 -22.84
CA GLY A 668 -6.78 18.59 -23.08
C GLY A 668 -7.43 19.42 -24.21
N GLY A 669 -8.67 19.12 -24.57
CA GLY A 669 -9.44 19.84 -25.61
C GLY A 669 -8.92 19.63 -27.04
N SER A 670 -8.06 18.64 -27.27
CA SER A 670 -7.50 18.29 -28.60
C SER A 670 -6.74 19.40 -29.35
N HIS A 671 -6.32 20.49 -28.70
CA HIS A 671 -5.63 21.62 -29.34
C HIS A 671 -4.13 21.72 -28.98
N MET A 672 -3.46 20.62 -28.63
CA MET A 672 -2.03 20.66 -28.29
C MET A 672 -1.14 20.83 -29.52
N GLY A 673 -0.02 21.55 -29.35
CA GLY A 673 1.00 21.69 -30.39
C GLY A 673 1.85 20.44 -30.57
N THR A 674 2.44 20.27 -31.76
CA THR A 674 3.24 19.09 -32.13
C THR A 674 4.47 18.90 -31.24
N ILE A 675 5.21 19.98 -30.91
CA ILE A 675 6.44 19.90 -30.12
C ILE A 675 6.15 19.54 -28.65
N PRO A 676 5.24 20.24 -27.93
CA PRO A 676 4.88 19.86 -26.57
C PRO A 676 4.39 18.42 -26.47
N MET A 677 3.58 17.98 -27.44
CA MET A 677 3.10 16.60 -27.46
C MET A 677 4.24 15.59 -27.70
N ALA A 678 5.16 15.85 -28.63
CA ALA A 678 6.31 14.98 -28.89
C ALA A 678 7.26 14.86 -27.70
N MET A 679 7.56 15.98 -27.03
CA MET A 679 8.40 16.01 -25.83
C MET A 679 7.70 15.32 -24.65
N SER A 680 6.40 15.52 -24.50
CA SER A 680 5.59 14.84 -23.48
C SER A 680 5.50 13.32 -23.73
N LEU A 681 5.42 12.87 -24.99
CA LEU A 681 5.52 11.44 -25.31
C LEU A 681 6.90 10.89 -24.95
N ALA A 682 7.97 11.59 -25.31
CA ALA A 682 9.32 11.21 -24.94
C ALA A 682 9.47 11.11 -23.41
N ALA A 683 9.10 12.14 -22.66
CA ALA A 683 9.21 12.17 -21.19
C ALA A 683 8.36 11.11 -20.47
N SER A 684 7.29 10.60 -21.09
CA SER A 684 6.54 9.48 -20.51
C SER A 684 7.23 8.13 -20.63
N PHE A 685 8.14 7.99 -21.58
CA PHE A 685 8.91 6.77 -21.76
C PHE A 685 10.26 6.87 -21.06
N ILE A 686 10.90 8.04 -21.12
CA ILE A 686 12.16 8.30 -20.44
C ILE A 686 11.89 8.45 -18.94
N THR A 687 12.16 7.39 -18.19
CA THR A 687 11.95 7.38 -16.75
C THR A 687 13.24 7.49 -15.96
N ALA A 688 13.14 7.88 -14.69
CA ALA A 688 14.25 7.81 -13.74
C ALA A 688 14.87 6.40 -13.66
N ILE A 689 14.06 5.37 -13.93
CA ILE A 689 14.50 3.97 -13.96
C ILE A 689 15.48 3.72 -15.11
N GLU A 690 15.16 4.20 -16.31
CA GLU A 690 16.05 4.06 -17.48
C GLU A 690 17.31 4.92 -17.34
N LEU A 691 17.17 6.10 -16.74
CA LEU A 691 18.28 7.03 -16.50
C LEU A 691 19.33 6.46 -15.52
N LEU A 692 18.91 5.76 -14.47
CA LEU A 692 19.80 5.15 -13.48
C LEU A 692 20.22 3.72 -13.90
N GLY A 693 19.29 2.97 -14.48
CA GLY A 693 19.47 1.56 -14.83
C GLY A 693 20.31 1.34 -16.09
N ASN A 694 20.14 2.13 -17.16
CA ASN A 694 20.87 1.92 -18.41
C ASN A 694 22.40 2.09 -18.24
N PRO A 695 22.91 3.13 -17.55
CA PRO A 695 24.34 3.27 -17.29
C PRO A 695 24.89 2.15 -16.40
N ALA A 696 24.11 1.69 -15.41
CA ALA A 696 24.48 0.56 -14.54
C ALA A 696 24.54 -0.77 -15.31
N GLU A 697 23.60 -1.00 -16.23
CA GLU A 697 23.60 -2.18 -17.09
C GLU A 697 24.82 -2.17 -18.02
N MET A 698 25.17 -1.02 -18.59
CA MET A 698 26.38 -0.86 -19.40
C MET A 698 27.66 -1.15 -18.59
N TYR A 699 27.72 -0.70 -17.33
CA TYR A 699 28.85 -0.96 -16.43
C TYR A 699 29.04 -2.45 -16.15
N GLY A 700 27.96 -3.17 -15.82
CA GLY A 700 28.01 -4.58 -15.41
C GLY A 700 27.98 -5.60 -16.55
N GLN A 701 27.24 -5.33 -17.62
CA GLN A 701 26.86 -6.32 -18.66
C GLN A 701 27.34 -5.93 -20.08
N GLY A 702 27.53 -4.63 -20.36
CA GLY A 702 28.08 -4.11 -21.63
C GLY A 702 27.04 -3.49 -22.59
N THR A 703 27.43 -3.27 -23.86
CA THR A 703 26.65 -2.45 -24.82
C THR A 703 25.45 -3.14 -25.47
N GLN A 704 25.18 -4.41 -25.16
CA GLN A 704 24.16 -5.24 -25.84
C GLN A 704 22.76 -4.60 -25.84
N PHE A 705 22.38 -3.94 -24.73
CA PHE A 705 21.06 -3.31 -24.59
C PHE A 705 20.86 -2.08 -25.51
N TRP A 706 21.93 -1.45 -26.02
CA TRP A 706 21.83 -0.29 -26.92
C TRP A 706 21.12 -0.62 -28.24
N MET A 707 21.11 -1.89 -28.63
CA MET A 707 20.41 -2.37 -29.82
C MET A 707 18.89 -2.14 -29.77
N THR A 708 18.32 -1.78 -28.61
CA THR A 708 16.91 -1.38 -28.50
C THR A 708 16.59 -0.14 -29.35
N CYS A 709 17.60 0.66 -29.72
CA CYS A 709 17.44 1.76 -30.67
C CYS A 709 16.85 1.32 -32.02
N LEU A 710 17.20 0.10 -32.49
CA LEU A 710 16.61 -0.46 -33.71
C LEU A 710 15.13 -0.81 -33.52
N SER A 711 14.72 -1.22 -32.32
CA SER A 711 13.31 -1.47 -32.00
C SER A 711 12.46 -0.21 -32.15
N PHE A 712 12.97 0.97 -31.77
CA PHE A 712 12.25 2.24 -31.99
C PHE A 712 11.99 2.52 -33.47
N ILE A 713 12.99 2.26 -34.33
CA ILE A 713 12.89 2.45 -35.78
C ILE A 713 11.83 1.51 -36.38
N ILE A 714 11.68 0.30 -35.83
CA ILE A 714 10.68 -0.69 -36.28
C ILE A 714 9.26 -0.34 -35.81
N VAL A 715 9.12 0.08 -34.54
CA VAL A 715 7.80 0.27 -33.91
C VAL A 715 7.06 1.53 -34.38
N VAL A 716 7.77 2.61 -34.70
CA VAL A 716 7.14 3.86 -35.14
C VAL A 716 6.35 3.71 -36.46
N PRO A 717 6.88 3.08 -37.53
CA PRO A 717 6.10 2.76 -38.73
C PRO A 717 4.87 1.89 -38.42
N ILE A 718 5.02 0.89 -37.55
CA ILE A 718 3.92 -0.02 -37.18
C ILE A 718 2.79 0.77 -36.50
N THR A 719 3.14 1.58 -35.51
CA THR A 719 2.18 2.40 -34.76
C THR A 719 1.49 3.41 -35.67
N SER A 720 2.28 4.17 -36.45
CA SER A 720 1.78 5.27 -37.28
C SER A 720 0.90 4.84 -38.45
N LYS A 721 1.15 3.66 -39.03
CA LYS A 721 0.43 3.14 -40.20
C LYS A 721 -0.74 2.24 -39.85
N TYR A 722 -0.62 1.42 -38.79
CA TYR A 722 -1.60 0.37 -38.51
C TYR A 722 -2.52 0.63 -37.32
N TYR A 723 -2.02 1.19 -36.21
CA TYR A 723 -2.81 1.39 -35.00
C TYR A 723 -3.38 2.81 -34.90
N LEU A 724 -2.55 3.82 -35.16
CA LEU A 724 -2.90 5.22 -35.01
C LEU A 724 -4.15 5.67 -35.81
N PRO A 725 -4.38 5.21 -37.07
CA PRO A 725 -5.58 5.61 -37.81
C PRO A 725 -6.88 5.20 -37.12
N VAL A 726 -6.91 4.04 -36.47
CA VAL A 726 -8.10 3.54 -35.74
C VAL A 726 -8.39 4.42 -34.53
N TYR A 727 -7.35 4.72 -33.72
CA TYR A 727 -7.52 5.59 -32.54
C TYR A 727 -7.94 7.02 -32.91
N MET A 728 -7.32 7.62 -33.93
CA MET A 728 -7.64 8.97 -34.37
C MET A 728 -9.04 9.10 -34.98
N LYS A 729 -9.58 8.01 -35.55
CA LYS A 729 -10.94 7.97 -36.10
C LYS A 729 -12.00 7.83 -35.01
N LEU A 730 -11.77 6.95 -34.03
CA LEU A 730 -12.74 6.69 -32.96
C LEU A 730 -12.73 7.73 -31.82
N ARG A 731 -11.56 8.34 -31.54
CA ARG A 731 -11.37 9.37 -30.49
C ARG A 731 -11.99 9.04 -29.13
N LEU A 732 -11.80 7.80 -28.68
CA LEU A 732 -12.34 7.32 -27.40
C LEU A 732 -11.51 7.83 -26.23
N THR A 733 -12.15 8.25 -25.14
CA THR A 733 -11.46 8.74 -23.93
C THR A 733 -10.68 7.62 -23.24
N SER A 734 -11.24 6.40 -23.21
CA SER A 734 -10.54 5.16 -22.86
C SER A 734 -10.27 4.34 -24.11
N SER A 735 -9.02 3.95 -24.33
CA SER A 735 -8.68 3.04 -25.43
C SER A 735 -9.35 1.67 -25.28
N TYR A 736 -9.66 1.24 -24.05
CA TYR A 736 -10.32 -0.05 -23.80
C TYR A 736 -11.80 -0.07 -24.21
N GLU A 737 -12.41 1.09 -24.41
CA GLU A 737 -13.74 1.18 -25.01
C GLU A 737 -13.78 0.57 -26.41
N TYR A 738 -12.67 0.64 -27.15
CA TYR A 738 -12.50 -0.08 -28.42
C TYR A 738 -12.83 -1.57 -28.29
N LEU A 739 -12.38 -2.23 -27.21
CA LEU A 739 -12.62 -3.65 -27.00
C LEU A 739 -14.10 -3.96 -26.69
N ASN A 740 -14.85 -2.99 -26.18
CA ASN A 740 -16.30 -3.12 -26.03
C ASN A 740 -17.03 -2.99 -27.37
N LEU A 741 -16.59 -2.06 -28.22
CA LEU A 741 -17.13 -1.91 -29.58
C LEU A 741 -16.79 -3.11 -30.46
N ARG A 742 -15.56 -3.63 -30.36
CA ARG A 742 -15.08 -4.75 -31.18
C ARG A 742 -15.58 -6.11 -30.69
N PHE A 743 -15.65 -6.31 -29.37
CA PHE A 743 -16.00 -7.60 -28.77
C PHE A 743 -17.19 -7.47 -27.82
N HIS A 744 -16.93 -7.17 -26.55
CA HIS A 744 -17.96 -7.05 -25.53
C HIS A 744 -17.43 -6.34 -24.29
N LYS A 745 -18.35 -5.90 -23.42
CA LYS A 745 -18.07 -5.24 -22.13
C LYS A 745 -17.09 -6.01 -21.23
N HIS A 746 -17.06 -7.34 -21.30
CA HIS A 746 -16.15 -8.17 -20.51
C HIS A 746 -14.69 -8.01 -20.94
N CYS A 747 -14.42 -7.90 -22.25
CA CYS A 747 -13.07 -7.65 -22.77
C CYS A 747 -12.55 -6.28 -22.34
N ARG A 748 -13.41 -5.24 -22.42
CA ARG A 748 -13.11 -3.89 -21.92
C ARG A 748 -12.74 -3.91 -20.44
N LEU A 749 -13.52 -4.60 -19.61
CA LEU A 749 -13.29 -4.67 -18.17
C LEU A 749 -12.01 -5.43 -17.82
N LEU A 750 -11.73 -6.55 -18.49
CA LEU A 750 -10.51 -7.32 -18.28
C LEU A 750 -9.27 -6.48 -18.61
N ALA A 751 -9.25 -5.84 -19.79
CA ALA A 751 -8.12 -5.03 -20.23
C ALA A 751 -7.85 -3.83 -19.31
N SER A 752 -8.91 -3.09 -18.97
CA SER A 752 -8.81 -1.91 -18.11
C SER A 752 -8.36 -2.27 -16.69
N LEU A 753 -8.86 -3.36 -16.11
CA LEU A 753 -8.46 -3.79 -14.77
C LEU A 753 -7.01 -4.28 -14.73
N LEU A 754 -6.57 -5.03 -15.74
CA LEU A 754 -5.18 -5.44 -15.89
C LEU A 754 -4.24 -4.24 -15.98
N TYR A 755 -4.57 -3.25 -16.83
CA TYR A 755 -3.79 -2.02 -16.94
C TYR A 755 -3.77 -1.21 -15.64
N MET A 756 -4.91 -1.08 -14.94
CA MET A 756 -4.94 -0.36 -13.67
C MET A 756 -3.98 -0.98 -12.64
N ILE A 757 -3.96 -2.30 -12.51
CA ILE A 757 -3.04 -2.99 -11.58
C ILE A 757 -1.58 -2.78 -12.02
N GLN A 758 -1.28 -2.99 -13.31
CA GLN A 758 0.05 -2.79 -13.87
C GLN A 758 0.56 -1.36 -13.60
N MET A 759 -0.24 -0.34 -13.88
CA MET A 759 0.18 1.06 -13.76
C MET A 759 0.36 1.50 -12.31
N VAL A 760 -0.45 0.98 -11.37
CA VAL A 760 -0.24 1.26 -9.94
C VAL A 760 1.10 0.70 -9.48
N LEU A 761 1.43 -0.54 -9.83
CA LEU A 761 2.73 -1.14 -9.48
C LEU A 761 3.90 -0.43 -10.17
N TYR A 762 3.77 -0.12 -11.45
CA TYR A 762 4.80 0.58 -12.22
C TYR A 762 5.10 1.98 -11.66
N THR A 763 4.06 2.75 -11.30
CA THR A 763 4.23 4.09 -10.71
C THR A 763 4.93 4.04 -9.35
N SER A 764 4.71 3.01 -8.54
CA SER A 764 5.45 2.78 -7.30
C SER A 764 6.95 2.60 -7.54
N VAL A 765 7.31 1.81 -8.56
CA VAL A 765 8.71 1.61 -8.97
C VAL A 765 9.33 2.92 -9.49
N ALA A 766 8.57 3.65 -10.32
CA ALA A 766 9.02 4.89 -10.97
C ALA A 766 9.33 6.03 -10.00
N VAL A 767 8.70 6.06 -8.82
CA VAL A 767 9.00 7.04 -7.75
C VAL A 767 10.06 6.54 -6.78
N TYR A 768 10.20 5.24 -6.58
CA TYR A 768 11.22 4.69 -5.70
C TYR A 768 12.64 4.93 -6.23
N ALA A 769 12.89 4.71 -7.52
CA ALA A 769 14.20 4.91 -8.16
C ALA A 769 14.81 6.32 -7.93
N PRO A 770 14.10 7.43 -8.23
CA PRO A 770 14.62 8.77 -8.02
C PRO A 770 14.77 9.14 -6.54
N ALA A 771 13.90 8.60 -5.67
CA ALA A 771 13.99 8.83 -4.24
C ALA A 771 15.20 8.13 -3.61
N LEU A 772 15.54 6.93 -4.10
CA LEU A 772 16.77 6.23 -3.75
C LEU A 772 18.00 7.05 -4.17
N ALA A 773 18.01 7.58 -5.40
CA ALA A 773 19.09 8.46 -5.86
C ALA A 773 19.19 9.75 -5.01
N LEU A 774 18.05 10.39 -4.68
CA LEU A 774 18.03 11.57 -3.81
C LEU A 774 18.59 11.26 -2.42
N SER A 775 18.19 10.12 -1.83
CA SER A 775 18.64 9.68 -0.51
C SER A 775 20.16 9.55 -0.46
N HIS A 776 20.78 8.95 -1.48
CA HIS A 776 22.24 8.85 -1.58
C HIS A 776 22.93 10.19 -1.79
N VAL A 777 22.31 11.09 -2.56
CA VAL A 777 22.89 12.40 -2.88
C VAL A 777 22.77 13.40 -1.74
N THR A 778 21.70 13.34 -0.97
CA THR A 778 21.39 14.33 0.09
C THR A 778 21.61 13.79 1.49
N GLY A 779 21.74 12.48 1.67
CA GLY A 779 21.71 11.82 2.98
C GLY A 779 20.31 11.77 3.61
N LEU A 780 19.26 12.16 2.89
CA LEU A 780 17.87 12.04 3.36
C LEU A 780 17.46 10.57 3.47
N ASP A 781 16.63 10.24 4.45
CA ASP A 781 15.98 8.93 4.51
C ASP A 781 15.18 8.66 3.22
N THR A 782 15.29 7.44 2.68
CA THR A 782 14.65 7.05 1.42
C THR A 782 13.14 7.23 1.47
N TYR A 783 12.49 6.97 2.60
CA TYR A 783 11.04 7.12 2.75
C TYR A 783 10.61 8.59 2.83
N ILE A 784 11.43 9.44 3.46
CA ILE A 784 11.20 10.90 3.44
C ILE A 784 11.31 11.42 2.00
N ALA A 785 12.33 10.99 1.26
CA ALA A 785 12.51 11.34 -0.16
C ALA A 785 11.31 10.88 -1.01
N VAL A 786 10.86 9.63 -0.87
CA VAL A 786 9.67 9.09 -1.56
C VAL A 786 8.42 9.92 -1.23
N THR A 787 8.21 10.23 0.05
CA THR A 787 7.03 10.97 0.51
C THR A 787 6.99 12.37 -0.09
N LEU A 788 8.12 13.07 -0.12
CA LEU A 788 8.25 14.39 -0.74
C LEU A 788 7.85 14.33 -2.22
N VAL A 789 8.39 13.36 -2.96
CA VAL A 789 8.08 13.19 -4.39
C VAL A 789 6.58 12.98 -4.61
N TYR A 790 5.97 12.05 -3.86
CA TYR A 790 4.54 11.76 -4.02
C TYR A 790 3.64 12.94 -3.68
N VAL A 791 3.96 13.71 -2.62
CA VAL A 791 3.17 14.90 -2.27
C VAL A 791 3.15 15.90 -3.41
N VAL A 792 4.31 16.15 -4.03
CA VAL A 792 4.41 17.04 -5.19
C VAL A 792 3.65 16.45 -6.38
N CYS A 793 3.94 15.20 -6.76
CA CYS A 793 3.28 14.45 -7.85
C CYS A 793 1.75 14.52 -7.77
N ILE A 794 1.20 14.11 -6.63
CA ILE A 794 -0.26 14.02 -6.43
C ILE A 794 -0.88 15.41 -6.49
N PHE A 795 -0.22 16.42 -5.91
CA PHE A 795 -0.75 17.77 -5.88
C PHE A 795 -0.93 18.37 -7.27
N TYR A 796 0.12 18.39 -8.11
CA TYR A 796 -0.02 19.01 -9.44
C TYR A 796 -0.79 18.13 -10.42
N ALA A 797 -0.62 16.80 -10.37
CA ALA A 797 -1.33 15.88 -11.27
C ALA A 797 -2.84 15.91 -11.04
N SER A 798 -3.28 16.04 -9.78
CA SER A 798 -4.70 16.16 -9.46
C SER A 798 -5.31 17.51 -9.88
N GLN A 799 -4.53 18.59 -9.96
CA GLN A 799 -5.07 19.92 -10.26
C GLN A 799 -5.07 20.28 -11.74
N GLY A 800 -4.05 19.89 -12.50
CA GLY A 800 -3.77 20.46 -13.82
C GLY A 800 -4.50 19.82 -15.02
N GLY A 801 -4.95 18.57 -14.93
CA GLY A 801 -5.52 17.83 -16.07
C GLY A 801 -4.51 17.58 -17.21
N MET A 802 -4.93 16.89 -18.27
CA MET A 802 -4.03 16.42 -19.35
C MET A 802 -3.25 17.54 -20.04
N LYS A 803 -3.85 18.72 -20.20
CA LYS A 803 -3.16 19.89 -20.77
C LYS A 803 -1.99 20.37 -19.92
N ALA A 804 -2.17 20.43 -18.60
CA ALA A 804 -1.08 20.81 -17.71
C ALA A 804 0.00 19.74 -17.69
N VAL A 805 -0.40 18.46 -17.66
CA VAL A 805 0.53 17.32 -17.69
C VAL A 805 1.43 17.40 -18.92
N ILE A 806 0.88 17.62 -20.12
CA ILE A 806 1.69 17.74 -21.35
C ILE A 806 2.68 18.91 -21.28
N MET A 807 2.27 20.05 -20.71
CA MET A 807 3.14 21.23 -20.58
C MET A 807 4.23 21.04 -19.52
N THR A 808 3.90 20.43 -18.37
CA THR A 808 4.89 20.08 -17.34
C THR A 808 5.89 19.05 -17.87
N ASP A 809 5.41 18.03 -18.59
CA ASP A 809 6.27 17.01 -19.18
C ASP A 809 7.23 17.63 -20.20
N THR A 810 6.76 18.61 -20.99
CA THR A 810 7.61 19.30 -21.97
C THR A 810 8.76 20.04 -21.29
N PHE A 811 8.46 20.78 -20.22
CA PHE A 811 9.48 21.46 -19.41
C PHE A 811 10.45 20.46 -18.77
N GLN A 812 9.92 19.39 -18.19
CA GLN A 812 10.68 18.33 -17.54
C GLN A 812 11.60 17.58 -18.51
N ALA A 813 11.14 17.31 -19.74
CA ALA A 813 11.95 16.70 -20.79
C ALA A 813 13.17 17.54 -21.14
N ILE A 814 13.02 18.88 -21.18
CA ILE A 814 14.12 19.80 -21.48
C ILE A 814 15.17 19.76 -20.35
N ILE A 815 14.74 19.82 -19.09
CA ILE A 815 15.64 19.75 -17.93
C ILE A 815 16.37 18.41 -17.88
N LEU A 816 15.65 17.30 -18.13
CA LEU A 816 16.22 15.96 -18.22
C LEU A 816 17.31 15.89 -19.30
N MET A 817 17.02 16.35 -20.52
CA MET A 817 18.00 16.38 -21.61
C MET A 817 19.23 17.21 -21.25
N LEU A 818 19.02 18.42 -20.70
CA LEU A 818 20.10 19.30 -20.30
C LEU A 818 21.00 18.65 -19.24
N SER A 819 20.40 17.99 -18.24
CA SER A 819 21.14 17.30 -17.19
C SER A 819 22.05 16.19 -17.74
N LEU A 820 21.53 15.40 -18.68
CA LEU A 820 22.23 14.28 -19.30
C LEU A 820 23.40 14.71 -20.18
N PHE A 821 23.19 15.71 -21.04
CA PHE A 821 24.24 16.22 -21.91
C PHE A 821 25.39 16.83 -21.11
N ILE A 822 25.10 17.59 -20.05
CA ILE A 822 26.14 18.23 -19.25
C ILE A 822 26.99 17.17 -18.51
N ILE A 823 26.39 16.12 -17.97
CA ILE A 823 27.13 15.04 -17.29
C ILE A 823 28.10 14.34 -18.25
N VAL A 824 27.67 14.04 -19.47
CA VAL A 824 28.54 13.42 -20.46
C VAL A 824 29.65 14.36 -20.94
N LEU A 825 29.33 15.62 -21.22
CA LEU A 825 30.32 16.60 -21.68
C LEU A 825 31.41 16.84 -20.63
N LEU A 826 31.02 17.02 -19.37
CA LEU A 826 31.98 17.16 -18.26
C LEU A 826 32.74 15.85 -18.00
N GLY A 827 32.08 14.70 -18.09
CA GLY A 827 32.70 13.39 -17.90
C GLY A 827 33.77 13.08 -18.95
N ILE A 828 33.55 13.43 -20.22
CA ILE A 828 34.57 13.31 -21.28
C ILE A 828 35.74 14.25 -20.99
N ASN A 829 35.45 15.50 -20.62
CA ASN A 829 36.48 16.50 -20.33
C ASN A 829 37.34 16.13 -19.11
N ASP A 830 36.76 15.48 -18.10
CA ASP A 830 37.47 15.04 -16.89
C ASP A 830 38.42 13.86 -17.13
N ILE A 831 38.11 13.00 -18.10
CA ILE A 831 38.95 11.84 -18.46
C ILE A 831 40.03 12.24 -19.47
N GLY A 832 39.76 13.20 -20.36
CA GLY A 832 40.71 13.74 -21.34
C GLY A 832 40.21 13.59 -22.78
N ASP A 833 40.16 12.36 -23.30
CA ASP A 833 39.68 12.07 -24.66
C ASP A 833 38.64 10.92 -24.68
N PHE A 834 37.67 11.01 -25.58
CA PHE A 834 36.66 9.97 -25.79
C PHE A 834 37.28 8.65 -26.26
N MET A 835 38.41 8.72 -26.98
CA MET A 835 39.07 7.53 -27.49
C MET A 835 39.61 6.62 -26.37
N ASP A 836 40.04 7.19 -25.24
CA ASP A 836 40.50 6.42 -24.08
C ASP A 836 39.34 5.68 -23.40
N ILE A 837 38.18 6.33 -23.29
CA ILE A 837 36.94 5.73 -22.77
C ILE A 837 36.54 4.52 -23.64
N TRP A 838 36.61 4.68 -24.96
CA TRP A 838 36.29 3.63 -25.91
C TRP A 838 37.29 2.47 -25.85
N ASN A 839 38.59 2.75 -25.81
CA ASN A 839 39.64 1.73 -25.75
C ASN A 839 39.58 0.92 -24.44
N ASN A 840 39.37 1.57 -23.30
CA ASN A 840 39.22 0.88 -22.01
C ASN A 840 38.01 -0.06 -21.98
N SER A 841 36.89 0.37 -22.56
CA SER A 841 35.68 -0.44 -22.68
C SER A 841 35.86 -1.60 -23.67
N LYS A 842 36.62 -1.39 -24.75
CA LYS A 842 36.95 -2.41 -25.75
C LYS A 842 37.86 -3.50 -25.18
N ASN A 843 38.89 -3.11 -24.44
CA ASN A 843 39.89 -4.03 -23.86
C ASN A 843 39.30 -5.01 -22.84
N THR A 844 38.13 -4.69 -22.29
CA THR A 844 37.43 -5.53 -21.31
C THR A 844 36.19 -6.22 -21.86
N ASN A 845 36.08 -6.31 -23.19
CA ASN A 845 34.97 -6.92 -23.92
C ASN A 845 33.60 -6.33 -23.56
N ARG A 846 33.51 -5.08 -23.06
CA ARG A 846 32.21 -4.45 -22.76
C ARG A 846 31.50 -3.93 -24.01
N ILE A 847 32.23 -3.71 -25.10
CA ILE A 847 31.68 -3.31 -26.41
C ILE A 847 31.30 -4.56 -27.21
N GLU A 848 30.05 -5.00 -27.04
CA GLU A 848 29.47 -6.16 -27.73
C GLU A 848 28.05 -5.79 -28.22
N PHE A 849 27.95 -5.28 -29.44
CA PHE A 849 26.64 -4.91 -30.00
C PHE A 849 25.87 -6.11 -30.57
N PHE A 850 26.57 -7.08 -31.15
CA PHE A 850 25.97 -8.18 -31.91
C PHE A 850 26.22 -9.54 -31.25
N ASN A 851 25.50 -9.82 -30.16
CA ASN A 851 25.42 -11.18 -29.62
C ASN A 851 24.29 -11.95 -30.35
N ILE A 852 24.65 -12.80 -31.32
CA ILE A 852 23.70 -13.52 -32.21
C ILE A 852 23.32 -14.90 -31.62
N ASP A 853 23.29 -15.06 -30.29
CA ASP A 853 22.76 -16.29 -29.67
C ASP A 853 21.21 -16.33 -29.74
N PRO A 854 20.61 -17.32 -30.41
CA PRO A 854 19.15 -17.48 -30.49
C PRO A 854 18.50 -18.01 -29.20
N ASN A 855 19.28 -18.36 -28.18
CA ASN A 855 18.75 -18.93 -26.94
C ASN A 855 17.89 -17.91 -26.15
N LEU A 856 16.65 -18.30 -25.84
CA LEU A 856 15.67 -17.48 -25.11
C LEU A 856 16.06 -17.20 -23.65
N THR A 857 16.97 -18.00 -23.08
CA THR A 857 17.46 -17.82 -21.70
C THR A 857 18.57 -16.78 -21.57
N VAL A 858 19.12 -16.30 -22.69
CA VAL A 858 20.14 -15.24 -22.67
C VAL A 858 19.46 -13.92 -22.35
N ARG A 859 19.93 -13.22 -21.31
CA ARG A 859 19.35 -11.96 -20.80
C ARG A 859 19.22 -10.94 -21.94
N HIS A 860 20.33 -10.58 -22.60
CA HIS A 860 20.35 -9.67 -23.75
C HIS A 860 21.07 -10.33 -24.93
N SER A 861 20.34 -10.67 -25.97
CA SER A 861 20.88 -11.04 -27.27
C SER A 861 20.31 -10.10 -28.32
N PHE A 862 20.89 -10.09 -29.51
CA PHE A 862 20.34 -9.34 -30.64
C PHE A 862 18.84 -9.65 -30.83
N TRP A 863 18.45 -10.92 -30.69
CA TRP A 863 17.07 -11.36 -30.83
C TRP A 863 16.17 -10.86 -29.69
N SER A 864 16.59 -11.01 -28.43
CA SER A 864 15.76 -10.59 -27.30
C SER A 864 15.60 -9.06 -27.25
N VAL A 865 16.67 -8.32 -27.54
CA VAL A 865 16.66 -6.85 -27.50
C VAL A 865 15.95 -6.25 -28.70
N VAL A 866 16.23 -6.71 -29.94
CA VAL A 866 15.61 -6.11 -31.14
C VAL A 866 14.18 -6.60 -31.32
N ILE A 867 13.94 -7.91 -31.32
CA ILE A 867 12.61 -8.49 -31.58
C ILE A 867 11.74 -8.43 -30.33
N GLY A 868 12.22 -8.95 -29.19
CA GLY A 868 11.51 -8.86 -27.91
C GLY A 868 11.25 -7.40 -27.52
N GLY A 869 12.28 -6.55 -27.63
CA GLY A 869 12.15 -5.11 -27.42
C GLY A 869 11.16 -4.43 -28.39
N SER A 870 11.03 -4.89 -29.64
CA SER A 870 10.01 -4.34 -30.56
C SER A 870 8.58 -4.60 -30.06
N PHE A 871 8.29 -5.78 -29.50
CA PHE A 871 6.98 -6.06 -28.88
C PHE A 871 6.77 -5.30 -27.57
N TYR A 872 7.82 -5.15 -26.78
CA TYR A 872 7.79 -4.32 -25.57
C TYR A 872 7.47 -2.86 -25.91
N TRP A 873 8.18 -2.26 -26.87
CA TRP A 873 7.90 -0.89 -27.28
C TRP A 873 6.56 -0.75 -28.02
N ALA A 874 6.15 -1.76 -28.81
CA ALA A 874 4.80 -1.76 -29.39
C ALA A 874 3.70 -1.74 -28.31
N THR A 875 3.92 -2.38 -27.17
CA THR A 875 3.00 -2.29 -26.02
C THR A 875 2.87 -0.84 -25.55
N MET A 876 4.00 -0.14 -25.42
CA MET A 876 4.06 1.27 -24.98
C MET A 876 3.45 2.25 -25.97
N PHE A 877 3.65 2.06 -27.27
CA PHE A 877 3.12 2.96 -28.29
C PHE A 877 1.69 2.64 -28.73
N CYS A 878 1.29 1.36 -28.74
CA CYS A 878 0.02 0.92 -29.34
C CYS A 878 -1.08 0.56 -28.33
N SER A 879 -0.76 0.16 -27.09
CA SER A 879 -1.76 -0.34 -26.12
C SER A 879 -1.81 0.41 -24.78
N ASN A 880 -0.80 1.24 -24.50
CA ASN A 880 -0.72 2.01 -23.27
C ASN A 880 -1.67 3.21 -23.32
N GLN A 881 -2.58 3.29 -22.34
CA GLN A 881 -3.58 4.36 -22.26
C GLN A 881 -2.95 5.76 -22.23
N SER A 882 -1.85 5.96 -21.52
CA SER A 882 -1.16 7.26 -21.42
C SER A 882 -0.72 7.79 -22.79
N SER A 883 -0.11 6.93 -23.60
CA SER A 883 0.35 7.25 -24.96
C SER A 883 -0.83 7.57 -25.88
N ILE A 884 -1.88 6.73 -25.83
CA ILE A 884 -3.07 6.91 -26.68
C ILE A 884 -3.79 8.23 -26.34
N GLN A 885 -3.90 8.58 -25.05
CA GLN A 885 -4.46 9.87 -24.63
C GLN A 885 -3.66 11.06 -25.17
N LYS A 886 -2.32 10.96 -25.22
CA LYS A 886 -1.46 12.00 -25.80
C LYS A 886 -1.70 12.15 -27.31
N TYR A 887 -1.95 11.07 -28.03
CA TYR A 887 -2.31 11.15 -29.45
C TYR A 887 -3.61 11.92 -29.67
N LEU A 888 -4.62 11.67 -28.83
CA LEU A 888 -5.94 12.29 -28.92
C LEU A 888 -5.99 13.76 -28.43
N SER A 889 -4.91 14.23 -27.80
CA SER A 889 -4.73 15.64 -27.42
C SER A 889 -4.43 16.57 -28.60
N VAL A 890 -4.30 16.01 -29.81
CA VAL A 890 -4.01 16.73 -31.05
C VAL A 890 -5.10 16.45 -32.09
N GLN A 891 -5.47 17.45 -32.90
CA GLN A 891 -6.55 17.29 -33.88
C GLN A 891 -6.13 16.44 -35.10
N ASN A 892 -4.93 16.68 -35.62
CA ASN A 892 -4.53 16.18 -36.94
C ASN A 892 -3.67 14.90 -36.83
N SER A 893 -4.05 13.84 -37.55
CA SER A 893 -3.25 12.60 -37.60
C SER A 893 -1.83 12.83 -38.12
N SER A 894 -1.65 13.75 -39.07
CA SER A 894 -0.33 14.14 -39.60
C SER A 894 0.58 14.76 -38.54
N GLN A 895 0.03 15.50 -37.58
CA GLN A 895 0.80 16.07 -36.47
C GLN A 895 1.27 14.97 -35.52
N VAL A 896 0.39 14.00 -35.21
CA VAL A 896 0.76 12.85 -34.35
C VAL A 896 1.86 12.00 -34.99
N LYS A 897 1.79 11.75 -36.30
CA LYS A 897 2.83 11.01 -37.03
C LYS A 897 4.21 11.70 -36.95
N LYS A 898 4.25 13.04 -37.09
CA LYS A 898 5.49 13.81 -36.92
C LYS A 898 6.01 13.72 -35.49
N ALA A 899 5.13 13.86 -34.50
CA ALA A 899 5.50 13.78 -33.10
C ALA A 899 6.02 12.41 -32.66
N LEU A 900 5.49 11.30 -33.21
CA LEU A 900 6.00 9.95 -32.97
C LEU A 900 7.47 9.81 -33.42
N TRP A 901 7.81 10.33 -34.60
CA TRP A 901 9.18 10.32 -35.10
C TRP A 901 10.12 11.20 -34.26
N VAL A 902 9.67 12.39 -33.87
CA VAL A 902 10.45 13.29 -32.98
C VAL A 902 10.70 12.63 -31.62
N SER A 903 9.70 11.94 -31.07
CA SER A 903 9.81 11.20 -29.82
C SER A 903 10.81 10.04 -29.95
N ALA A 904 10.77 9.28 -31.03
CA ALA A 904 11.72 8.19 -31.27
C ALA A 904 13.17 8.66 -31.45
N ILE A 905 13.38 9.76 -32.17
CA ILE A 905 14.70 10.39 -32.29
C ILE A 905 15.21 10.82 -30.90
N SER A 906 14.33 11.42 -30.07
CA SER A 906 14.68 11.83 -28.71
C SER A 906 15.08 10.63 -27.84
N LEU A 907 14.35 9.52 -27.93
CA LEU A 907 14.67 8.27 -27.21
C LEU A 907 16.03 7.69 -27.65
N ILE A 908 16.30 7.63 -28.96
CA ILE A 908 17.60 7.14 -29.48
C ILE A 908 18.76 7.99 -28.95
N ILE A 909 18.60 9.32 -28.93
CA ILE A 909 19.61 10.24 -28.40
C ILE A 909 19.86 9.95 -26.91
N ILE A 910 18.81 9.87 -26.10
CA ILE A 910 18.93 9.66 -24.65
C ILE A 910 19.56 8.33 -24.32
N TYR A 911 19.11 7.25 -24.98
CA TYR A 911 19.70 5.94 -24.79
C TYR A 911 21.19 6.01 -25.10
N THR A 912 21.59 6.56 -26.25
CA THR A 912 23.00 6.73 -26.63
C THR A 912 23.81 7.51 -25.57
N VAL A 913 23.27 8.61 -25.04
CA VAL A 913 23.91 9.38 -23.96
C VAL A 913 24.06 8.56 -22.67
N ASN A 914 23.07 7.75 -22.30
CA ASN A 914 23.16 6.84 -21.14
C ASN A 914 24.25 5.77 -21.32
N PHE A 915 24.44 5.21 -22.51
CA PHE A 915 25.52 4.25 -22.74
C PHE A 915 26.91 4.90 -22.68
N ILE A 916 27.06 6.12 -23.23
CA ILE A 916 28.30 6.87 -23.07
C ILE A 916 28.57 7.14 -21.59
N THR A 917 27.54 7.51 -20.83
CA THR A 917 27.64 7.68 -19.37
C THR A 917 28.10 6.38 -18.69
N GLY A 918 27.55 5.22 -19.06
CA GLY A 918 27.99 3.92 -18.55
C GLY A 918 29.45 3.60 -18.85
N MET A 919 29.95 3.96 -20.04
CA MET A 919 31.38 3.80 -20.40
C MET A 919 32.29 4.71 -19.56
N ILE A 920 31.85 5.94 -19.29
CA ILE A 920 32.54 6.89 -18.39
C ILE A 920 32.61 6.29 -16.98
N LEU A 921 31.49 5.80 -16.44
CA LEU A 921 31.44 5.15 -15.12
C LEU A 921 32.41 3.97 -15.05
N TYR A 922 32.46 3.15 -16.09
CA TYR A 922 33.38 2.02 -16.14
C TYR A 922 34.84 2.48 -16.13
N THR A 923 35.20 3.44 -16.97
CA THR A 923 36.58 3.94 -17.07
C THR A 923 37.08 4.51 -15.74
N VAL A 924 36.19 5.17 -15.00
CA VAL A 924 36.48 5.77 -13.68
C VAL A 924 36.62 4.72 -12.59
N TYR A 925 35.73 3.74 -12.54
CA TYR A 925 35.69 2.69 -11.52
C TYR A 925 36.30 1.36 -11.99
N LYS A 926 37.24 1.40 -12.94
CA LYS A 926 37.84 0.19 -13.52
C LYS A 926 38.73 -0.57 -12.51
N ASP A 927 39.44 0.16 -11.66
CA ASP A 927 40.44 -0.36 -10.72
C ASP A 927 39.86 -0.56 -9.30
N CYS A 928 38.67 0.00 -9.03
CA CYS A 928 37.94 -0.19 -7.80
C CYS A 928 36.44 -0.18 -8.06
N ASP A 929 35.82 -1.36 -8.07
CA ASP A 929 34.38 -1.52 -8.17
C ASP A 929 33.68 -1.15 -6.85
N PRO A 930 32.87 -0.07 -6.82
CA PRO A 930 32.23 0.39 -5.60
C PRO A 930 31.15 -0.55 -5.06
N GLN A 931 30.57 -1.40 -5.91
CA GLN A 931 29.56 -2.38 -5.49
C GLN A 931 30.23 -3.55 -4.77
N LYS A 932 31.29 -4.12 -5.36
CA LYS A 932 32.04 -5.22 -4.73
C LYS A 932 32.82 -4.78 -3.50
N ALA A 933 33.26 -3.52 -3.47
CA ALA A 933 33.90 -2.92 -2.29
C ALA A 933 32.92 -2.62 -1.14
N GLY A 934 31.61 -2.75 -1.35
CA GLY A 934 30.59 -2.51 -0.32
C GLY A 934 30.26 -1.03 -0.09
N TYR A 935 30.67 -0.12 -0.98
CA TYR A 935 30.31 1.30 -0.91
C TYR A 935 28.87 1.56 -1.34
N ILE A 936 28.35 0.74 -2.26
CA ILE A 936 26.96 0.80 -2.72
C ILE A 936 26.28 -0.57 -2.57
N THR A 937 24.98 -0.55 -2.30
CA THR A 937 24.18 -1.78 -2.08
C THR A 937 23.52 -2.29 -3.37
N LYS A 938 23.19 -1.39 -4.29
CA LYS A 938 22.52 -1.70 -5.56
C LYS A 938 23.28 -1.06 -6.73
N SER A 939 23.31 -1.73 -7.88
CA SER A 939 23.95 -1.24 -9.11
C SER A 939 23.40 0.10 -9.60
N ASP A 940 22.10 0.35 -9.37
CA ASP A 940 21.40 1.59 -9.77
C ASP A 940 21.92 2.85 -9.03
N GLN A 941 22.75 2.68 -7.99
CA GLN A 941 23.36 3.77 -7.20
C GLN A 941 24.69 4.26 -7.78
N LEU A 942 25.21 3.60 -8.82
CA LEU A 942 26.52 3.90 -9.39
C LEU A 942 26.61 5.31 -10.00
N LEU A 943 25.61 5.70 -10.80
CA LEU A 943 25.59 7.04 -11.42
C LEU A 943 25.43 8.17 -10.37
N PRO A 944 24.51 8.08 -9.39
CA PRO A 944 24.45 9.05 -8.29
C PRO A 944 25.78 9.21 -7.54
N LEU A 945 26.47 8.11 -7.24
CA LEU A 945 27.77 8.14 -6.57
C LEU A 945 28.81 8.93 -7.39
N TYR A 946 28.86 8.66 -8.70
CA TYR A 946 29.75 9.37 -9.63
C TYR A 946 29.49 10.88 -9.65
N VAL A 947 28.22 11.28 -9.73
CA VAL A 947 27.85 12.70 -9.81
C VAL A 947 28.23 13.46 -8.53
N ILE A 948 28.07 12.86 -7.35
CA ILE A 948 28.44 13.51 -6.09
C ILE A 948 29.97 13.60 -5.95
N ASN A 949 30.65 12.48 -6.11
CA ASN A 949 32.06 12.37 -5.74
C ASN A 949 32.99 13.05 -6.75
N ILE A 950 32.66 12.99 -8.04
CA ILE A 950 33.52 13.49 -9.11
C ILE A 950 32.98 14.81 -9.67
N MET A 951 31.69 14.86 -9.99
CA MET A 951 31.08 16.08 -10.55
C MET A 951 30.72 17.12 -9.47
N GLY A 952 30.78 16.77 -8.19
CA GLY A 952 30.54 17.69 -7.07
C GLY A 952 31.52 18.87 -6.99
N LYS A 953 32.64 18.82 -7.72
CA LYS A 953 33.55 19.97 -7.90
C LYS A 953 32.93 21.12 -8.69
N TYR A 954 31.89 20.86 -9.48
CA TYR A 954 31.14 21.87 -10.24
C TYR A 954 29.83 22.22 -9.52
N PRO A 955 29.73 23.39 -8.87
CA PRO A 955 28.55 23.75 -8.09
C PRO A 955 27.30 23.85 -8.98
N GLY A 956 26.20 23.21 -8.57
CA GLY A 956 24.92 23.22 -9.29
C GLY A 956 24.71 22.02 -10.24
N ILE A 957 25.77 21.28 -10.61
CA ILE A 957 25.66 20.09 -11.48
C ILE A 957 24.97 18.93 -10.76
N PRO A 958 25.34 18.56 -9.51
CA PRO A 958 24.58 17.57 -8.74
C PRO A 958 23.10 17.94 -8.60
N GLY A 959 22.80 19.23 -8.35
CA GLY A 959 21.43 19.74 -8.30
C GLY A 959 20.66 19.57 -9.61
N LEU A 960 21.31 19.87 -10.74
CA LEU A 960 20.73 19.71 -12.07
C LEU A 960 20.49 18.24 -12.44
N PHE A 961 21.41 17.34 -12.06
CA PHE A 961 21.24 15.89 -12.25
C PHE A 961 20.02 15.37 -11.48
N VAL A 962 19.93 15.69 -10.18
CA VAL A 962 18.79 15.30 -9.35
C VAL A 962 17.50 15.92 -9.91
N ALA A 963 17.53 17.18 -10.35
CA ALA A 963 16.39 17.80 -11.03
C ALA A 963 15.98 17.05 -12.31
N GLY A 964 16.93 16.56 -13.11
CA GLY A 964 16.67 15.74 -14.30
C GLY A 964 16.01 14.41 -13.96
N ILE A 965 16.53 13.68 -12.97
CA ILE A 965 15.94 12.42 -12.48
C ILE A 965 14.50 12.64 -11.99
N PHE A 966 14.26 13.69 -11.21
CA PHE A 966 12.94 14.02 -10.69
C PHE A 966 11.98 14.40 -11.81
N ALA A 967 12.44 15.21 -12.77
CA ALA A 967 11.68 15.60 -13.94
C ALA A 967 11.17 14.37 -14.73
N ALA A 968 12.03 13.36 -14.92
CA ALA A 968 11.64 12.10 -15.58
C ALA A 968 10.56 11.31 -14.81
N SER A 969 10.68 11.23 -13.48
CA SER A 969 9.71 10.51 -12.64
C SER A 969 8.36 11.23 -12.54
N LEU A 970 8.39 12.55 -12.30
CA LEU A 970 7.21 13.40 -12.17
C LEU A 970 6.30 13.27 -13.41
N GLY A 971 6.83 13.45 -14.61
CA GLY A 971 6.03 13.39 -15.85
C GLY A 971 5.38 12.03 -16.08
N THR A 972 6.10 10.95 -15.75
CA THR A 972 5.59 9.57 -15.84
C THR A 972 4.42 9.34 -14.89
N VAL A 973 4.56 9.74 -13.62
CA VAL A 973 3.54 9.53 -12.59
C VAL A 973 2.30 10.37 -12.87
N ALA A 974 2.45 11.63 -13.25
CA ALA A 974 1.32 12.49 -13.55
C ALA A 974 0.51 12.00 -14.75
N SER A 975 1.19 11.55 -15.81
CA SER A 975 0.53 10.94 -16.96
C SER A 975 -0.22 9.66 -16.56
N ALA A 976 0.39 8.80 -15.75
CA ALA A 976 -0.23 7.56 -15.26
C ALA A 976 -1.47 7.83 -14.38
N LEU A 977 -1.40 8.78 -13.44
CA LEU A 977 -2.53 9.15 -12.59
C LEU A 977 -3.70 9.70 -13.41
N ASN A 978 -3.43 10.50 -14.44
CA ASN A 978 -4.47 10.98 -15.35
C ASN A 978 -5.10 9.85 -16.16
N SER A 979 -4.30 8.90 -16.66
CA SER A 979 -4.82 7.71 -17.35
C SER A 979 -5.66 6.82 -16.45
N LEU A 980 -5.24 6.59 -15.20
CA LEU A 980 -5.99 5.83 -14.20
C LEU A 980 -7.34 6.51 -13.88
N ALA A 981 -7.35 7.84 -13.76
CA ALA A 981 -8.58 8.59 -13.58
C ALA A 981 -9.54 8.45 -14.76
N ALA A 982 -9.04 8.55 -15.99
CA ALA A 982 -9.86 8.37 -17.19
C ALA A 982 -10.48 6.97 -17.30
N ILE A 983 -9.68 5.93 -17.09
CA ILE A 983 -10.12 4.53 -17.13
C ILE A 983 -11.17 4.28 -16.05
N THR A 984 -10.98 4.81 -14.85
CA THR A 984 -11.95 4.64 -13.77
C THR A 984 -13.27 5.33 -14.07
N CYS A 985 -13.24 6.54 -14.63
CA CYS A 985 -14.45 7.25 -15.04
C CYS A 985 -15.20 6.52 -16.16
N GLU A 986 -14.51 6.09 -17.20
CA GLU A 986 -15.15 5.53 -18.40
C GLU A 986 -15.40 4.03 -18.29
N ASP A 987 -14.43 3.24 -17.85
CA ASP A 987 -14.52 1.78 -17.87
C ASP A 987 -15.16 1.21 -16.59
N ILE A 988 -14.95 1.86 -15.44
CA ILE A 988 -15.51 1.41 -14.17
C ILE A 988 -16.84 2.11 -13.87
N PHE A 989 -16.87 3.43 -13.78
CA PHE A 989 -18.11 4.14 -13.40
C PHE A 989 -19.17 4.07 -14.50
N GLN A 990 -18.83 4.49 -15.72
CA GLN A 990 -19.77 4.39 -16.84
C GLN A 990 -19.86 2.94 -17.35
N GLY A 991 -18.72 2.28 -17.58
CA GLY A 991 -18.66 0.95 -18.18
C GLY A 991 -19.24 -0.15 -17.29
N LEU A 992 -18.75 -0.32 -16.05
CA LEU A 992 -19.22 -1.38 -15.14
C LEU A 992 -20.56 -1.02 -14.48
N PHE A 993 -20.64 0.16 -13.85
CA PHE A 993 -21.77 0.55 -12.99
C PHE A 993 -22.87 1.36 -13.69
N ASN A 994 -22.71 1.75 -14.96
CA ASN A 994 -23.64 2.62 -15.71
C ASN A 994 -23.97 3.94 -14.97
N ILE A 995 -23.02 4.45 -14.18
CA ILE A 995 -23.15 5.71 -13.46
C ILE A 995 -22.75 6.83 -14.41
N LYS A 996 -23.73 7.59 -14.92
CA LYS A 996 -23.46 8.81 -15.69
C LYS A 996 -23.03 9.92 -14.75
N ILE A 997 -21.77 10.36 -14.87
CA ILE A 997 -21.23 11.44 -14.04
C ILE A 997 -21.75 12.77 -14.60
N PRO A 998 -22.42 13.62 -13.80
CA PRO A 998 -22.88 14.92 -14.28
C PRO A 998 -21.67 15.81 -14.62
N SER A 999 -21.72 16.49 -15.77
CA SER A 999 -20.63 17.31 -16.35
C SER A 999 -20.03 18.28 -15.32
N ASN A 1000 -20.88 18.96 -14.54
CA ASN A 1000 -20.45 19.95 -13.54
C ASN A 1000 -19.68 19.35 -12.35
N LYS A 1001 -19.70 18.03 -12.15
CA LYS A 1001 -18.95 17.35 -11.07
C LYS A 1001 -17.86 16.40 -11.61
N ALA A 1002 -17.79 16.19 -12.92
CA ALA A 1002 -16.88 15.23 -13.53
C ALA A 1002 -15.41 15.48 -13.20
N VAL A 1003 -14.99 16.75 -13.26
CA VAL A 1003 -13.64 17.17 -12.88
C VAL A 1003 -13.34 16.80 -11.43
N LEU A 1004 -14.25 17.07 -10.48
CA LEU A 1004 -14.05 16.76 -9.06
C LEU A 1004 -13.84 15.25 -8.82
N TYR A 1005 -14.59 14.39 -9.51
CA TYR A 1005 -14.37 12.94 -9.42
C TYR A 1005 -13.02 12.53 -9.98
N ALA A 1006 -12.64 13.04 -11.16
CA ALA A 1006 -11.33 12.74 -11.74
C ALA A 1006 -10.19 13.14 -10.79
N ARG A 1007 -10.28 14.31 -10.11
CA ARG A 1007 -9.29 14.74 -9.11
C ARG A 1007 -9.21 13.78 -7.91
N LEU A 1008 -10.37 13.38 -7.36
CA LEU A 1008 -10.42 12.46 -6.22
C LEU A 1008 -9.86 11.07 -6.57
N ILE A 1009 -10.12 10.60 -7.80
CA ILE A 1009 -9.59 9.34 -8.29
C ILE A 1009 -8.07 9.41 -8.46
N SER A 1010 -7.53 10.49 -9.03
CA SER A 1010 -6.08 10.68 -9.13
C SER A 1010 -5.40 10.70 -7.76
N ILE A 1011 -6.01 11.33 -6.76
CA ILE A 1011 -5.51 11.31 -5.37
C ILE A 1011 -5.56 9.90 -4.80
N PHE A 1012 -6.65 9.17 -4.98
CA PHE A 1012 -6.80 7.79 -4.53
C PHE A 1012 -5.70 6.88 -5.09
N PHE A 1013 -5.49 6.90 -6.41
CA PHE A 1013 -4.43 6.08 -7.03
C PHE A 1013 -3.03 6.55 -6.68
N GLY A 1014 -2.83 7.85 -6.43
CA GLY A 1014 -1.58 8.38 -5.91
C GLY A 1014 -1.22 7.81 -4.53
N ILE A 1015 -2.18 7.82 -3.59
CA ILE A 1015 -2.00 7.23 -2.26
C ILE A 1015 -1.82 5.71 -2.36
N LEU A 1016 -2.60 5.04 -3.20
CA LEU A 1016 -2.49 3.60 -3.41
C LEU A 1016 -1.10 3.22 -3.95
N SER A 1017 -0.61 3.95 -4.94
CA SER A 1017 0.74 3.77 -5.52
C SER A 1017 1.84 4.02 -4.47
N PHE A 1018 1.70 5.03 -3.62
CA PHE A 1018 2.63 5.27 -2.51
C PHE A 1018 2.72 4.08 -1.54
N LEU A 1019 1.58 3.46 -1.18
CA LEU A 1019 1.57 2.28 -0.31
C LEU A 1019 2.30 1.06 -0.92
N PHE A 1020 2.26 0.92 -2.25
CA PHE A 1020 2.96 -0.16 -2.94
C PHE A 1020 4.48 0.03 -3.03
N VAL A 1021 5.02 1.23 -2.77
CA VAL A 1021 6.47 1.48 -2.74
C VAL A 1021 7.18 0.56 -1.74
N PHE A 1022 6.58 0.35 -0.57
CA PHE A 1022 7.16 -0.49 0.48
C PHE A 1022 7.26 -1.97 0.09
N ILE A 1023 6.42 -2.42 -0.86
CA ILE A 1023 6.50 -3.77 -1.43
C ILE A 1023 7.59 -3.81 -2.51
N VAL A 1024 7.58 -2.81 -3.39
CA VAL A 1024 8.48 -2.73 -4.54
C VAL A 1024 9.96 -2.60 -4.14
N GLU A 1025 10.26 -1.92 -3.04
CA GLU A 1025 11.64 -1.79 -2.52
C GLU A 1025 12.36 -3.14 -2.32
N ARG A 1026 11.58 -4.19 -2.04
CA ARG A 1026 12.07 -5.55 -1.78
C ARG A 1026 12.21 -6.40 -3.04
N LEU A 1027 11.75 -5.91 -4.18
CA LEU A 1027 11.96 -6.53 -5.48
C LEU A 1027 13.32 -6.09 -6.02
N GLY A 1028 14.04 -6.97 -6.72
CA GLY A 1028 15.47 -6.85 -7.08
C GLY A 1028 15.92 -5.56 -7.80
N SER A 1029 16.47 -5.66 -9.01
CA SER A 1029 16.83 -4.47 -9.79
C SER A 1029 15.56 -3.70 -10.19
N VAL A 1030 15.54 -2.39 -9.91
CA VAL A 1030 14.38 -1.51 -10.14
C VAL A 1030 13.98 -1.54 -11.62
N MET A 1031 14.98 -1.56 -12.52
CA MET A 1031 14.78 -1.63 -13.97
C MET A 1031 14.15 -2.94 -14.40
N GLN A 1032 14.67 -4.08 -13.96
CA GLN A 1032 14.15 -5.39 -14.35
C GLN A 1032 12.72 -5.59 -13.87
N VAL A 1033 12.39 -5.16 -12.66
CA VAL A 1033 11.04 -5.28 -12.07
C VAL A 1033 10.04 -4.44 -12.88
N ALA A 1034 10.37 -3.19 -13.21
CA ALA A 1034 9.50 -2.32 -13.99
C ALA A 1034 9.25 -2.85 -15.41
N LEU A 1035 10.30 -3.29 -16.10
CA LEU A 1035 10.21 -3.85 -17.45
C LEU A 1035 9.40 -5.16 -17.44
N SER A 1036 9.53 -5.98 -16.41
CA SER A 1036 8.78 -7.23 -16.27
C SER A 1036 7.28 -6.98 -16.08
N PHE A 1037 6.87 -6.05 -15.20
CA PHE A 1037 5.44 -5.72 -15.02
C PHE A 1037 4.80 -5.20 -16.32
N ASN A 1038 5.50 -4.30 -17.00
CA ASN A 1038 5.05 -3.79 -18.28
C ASN A 1038 5.00 -4.88 -19.36
N GLY A 1039 5.99 -5.76 -19.38
CA GLY A 1039 6.06 -6.85 -20.34
C GLY A 1039 4.93 -7.86 -20.16
N MET A 1040 4.69 -8.29 -18.92
CA MET A 1040 3.73 -9.35 -18.60
C MET A 1040 2.29 -8.94 -18.93
N VAL A 1041 1.83 -7.81 -18.39
CA VAL A 1041 0.44 -7.38 -18.56
C VAL A 1041 0.25 -6.69 -19.90
N GLY A 1042 1.21 -5.85 -20.28
CA GLY A 1042 1.14 -5.09 -21.50
C GLY A 1042 1.18 -5.95 -22.77
N GLY A 1043 1.92 -7.06 -22.77
CA GLY A 1043 1.91 -8.03 -23.87
C GLY A 1043 0.52 -8.63 -24.12
N VAL A 1044 -0.21 -8.96 -23.05
CA VAL A 1044 -1.57 -9.50 -23.14
C VAL A 1044 -2.54 -8.44 -23.67
N THR A 1045 -2.44 -7.20 -23.21
CA THR A 1045 -3.28 -6.10 -23.72
C THR A 1045 -2.99 -5.79 -25.18
N LEU A 1046 -1.71 -5.76 -25.58
CA LEU A 1046 -1.31 -5.62 -26.99
C LEU A 1046 -1.88 -6.75 -27.83
N GLY A 1047 -1.85 -7.99 -27.32
CA GLY A 1047 -2.46 -9.15 -27.96
C GLY A 1047 -3.97 -8.99 -28.22
N MET A 1048 -4.72 -8.42 -27.27
CA MET A 1048 -6.16 -8.17 -27.46
C MET A 1048 -6.45 -7.09 -28.50
N PHE A 1049 -5.70 -6.00 -28.52
CA PHE A 1049 -5.84 -4.97 -29.56
C PHE A 1049 -5.44 -5.51 -30.94
N THR A 1050 -4.35 -6.29 -31.01
CA THR A 1050 -3.90 -6.92 -32.25
C THR A 1050 -4.95 -7.91 -32.78
N LEU A 1051 -5.49 -8.77 -31.91
CA LEU A 1051 -6.58 -9.69 -32.26
C LEU A 1051 -7.82 -8.93 -32.77
N GLY A 1052 -8.19 -7.82 -32.14
CA GLY A 1052 -9.33 -7.00 -32.53
C GLY A 1052 -9.17 -6.29 -33.88
N MET A 1053 -8.02 -5.65 -34.09
CA MET A 1053 -7.78 -4.77 -35.25
C MET A 1053 -7.39 -5.52 -36.53
N PHE A 1054 -6.77 -6.70 -36.39
CA PHE A 1054 -6.20 -7.43 -37.53
C PHE A 1054 -6.95 -8.72 -37.88
N ILE A 1055 -7.72 -9.30 -36.96
CA ILE A 1055 -8.42 -10.59 -37.20
C ILE A 1055 -9.94 -10.36 -37.22
N PRO A 1056 -10.56 -10.30 -38.41
CA PRO A 1056 -11.98 -9.92 -38.52
C PRO A 1056 -12.92 -11.03 -38.02
N TRP A 1057 -12.54 -12.30 -38.11
CA TRP A 1057 -13.33 -13.44 -37.62
C TRP A 1057 -13.18 -13.70 -36.11
N ALA A 1058 -12.33 -12.96 -35.40
CA ALA A 1058 -12.18 -13.11 -33.96
C ALA A 1058 -13.45 -12.68 -33.23
N ASN A 1059 -13.86 -13.44 -32.20
CA ASN A 1059 -15.04 -13.18 -31.38
C ASN A 1059 -14.66 -12.86 -29.92
N GLY A 1060 -15.63 -12.38 -29.13
CA GLY A 1060 -15.38 -11.98 -27.74
C GLY A 1060 -15.00 -13.13 -26.79
N LYS A 1061 -15.51 -14.35 -27.02
CA LYS A 1061 -15.16 -15.52 -26.21
C LYS A 1061 -13.71 -15.93 -26.42
N GLY A 1062 -13.26 -15.93 -27.67
CA GLY A 1062 -11.86 -16.17 -28.04
C GLY A 1062 -10.94 -15.12 -27.44
N ALA A 1063 -11.26 -13.83 -27.52
CA ALA A 1063 -10.46 -12.77 -26.93
C ALA A 1063 -10.27 -12.93 -25.40
N ILE A 1064 -11.33 -13.29 -24.66
CA ILE A 1064 -11.26 -13.52 -23.20
C ILE A 1064 -10.44 -14.76 -22.87
N ILE A 1065 -10.71 -15.89 -23.53
CA ILE A 1065 -10.00 -17.14 -23.24
C ILE A 1065 -8.51 -16.99 -23.60
N GLY A 1066 -8.21 -16.43 -24.78
CA GLY A 1066 -6.83 -16.17 -25.22
C GLY A 1066 -6.08 -15.27 -24.23
N SER A 1067 -6.67 -14.16 -23.80
CA SER A 1067 -6.02 -13.25 -22.85
C SER A 1067 -5.84 -13.87 -21.45
N ILE A 1068 -6.81 -14.62 -20.93
CA ILE A 1068 -6.68 -15.32 -19.64
C ILE A 1068 -5.58 -16.39 -19.72
N THR A 1069 -5.54 -17.18 -20.79
CA THR A 1069 -4.49 -18.21 -20.97
C THR A 1069 -3.11 -17.59 -21.07
N ALA A 1070 -2.96 -16.51 -21.83
CA ALA A 1070 -1.70 -15.77 -21.94
C ALA A 1070 -1.27 -15.18 -20.61
N LEU A 1071 -2.20 -14.57 -19.87
CA LEU A 1071 -1.94 -14.00 -18.56
C LEU A 1071 -1.45 -15.05 -17.55
N ILE A 1072 -2.09 -16.22 -17.48
CA ILE A 1072 -1.68 -17.30 -16.57
C ILE A 1072 -0.26 -17.76 -16.89
N ILE A 1073 0.05 -18.01 -18.16
CA ILE A 1073 1.36 -18.51 -18.58
C ILE A 1073 2.45 -17.45 -18.34
N VAL A 1074 2.20 -16.20 -18.71
CA VAL A 1074 3.19 -15.14 -18.58
C VAL A 1074 3.40 -14.72 -17.12
N LEU A 1075 2.35 -14.70 -16.30
CA LEU A 1075 2.50 -14.51 -14.85
C LEU A 1075 3.23 -15.67 -14.18
N TRP A 1076 2.98 -16.92 -14.60
CA TRP A 1076 3.72 -18.09 -14.11
C TRP A 1076 5.22 -17.94 -14.37
N ILE A 1077 5.59 -17.59 -15.61
CA ILE A 1077 7.00 -17.41 -16.00
C ILE A 1077 7.61 -16.22 -15.26
N GLY A 1078 6.95 -15.06 -15.29
CA GLY A 1078 7.50 -13.83 -14.74
C GLY A 1078 7.56 -13.80 -13.21
N ILE A 1079 6.53 -14.27 -12.51
CA ILE A 1079 6.56 -14.37 -11.04
C ILE A 1079 7.56 -15.46 -10.62
N GLY A 1080 7.59 -16.61 -11.30
CA GLY A 1080 8.58 -17.65 -11.03
C GLY A 1080 10.01 -17.14 -11.13
N ALA A 1081 10.33 -16.36 -12.17
CA ALA A 1081 11.64 -15.73 -12.33
C ALA A 1081 11.96 -14.72 -11.21
N GLN A 1082 10.98 -13.93 -10.74
CA GLN A 1082 11.20 -12.98 -9.63
C GLN A 1082 11.38 -13.68 -8.29
N VAL A 1083 10.65 -14.78 -8.06
CA VAL A 1083 10.78 -15.59 -6.85
C VAL A 1083 12.13 -16.29 -6.79
N GLU A 1084 12.62 -16.83 -7.91
CA GLU A 1084 13.97 -17.43 -7.96
C GLU A 1084 15.06 -16.41 -7.70
N ASN A 1085 15.00 -15.21 -8.31
CA ASN A 1085 15.93 -14.11 -8.01
C ASN A 1085 15.93 -13.65 -6.55
N PHE A 1086 14.89 -13.99 -5.78
CA PHE A 1086 14.77 -13.65 -4.36
C PHE A 1086 15.39 -14.72 -3.45
N TYR A 1087 15.38 -16.00 -3.86
CA TYR A 1087 15.88 -17.12 -3.05
C TYR A 1087 17.31 -17.50 -3.37
N ASP A 1088 17.64 -17.55 -4.66
CA ASP A 1088 19.00 -17.73 -5.12
C ASP A 1088 19.46 -16.36 -5.62
N GLU A 1089 20.56 -15.82 -5.10
CA GLU A 1089 21.35 -14.89 -5.90
C GLU A 1089 21.74 -15.66 -7.17
N ILE A 1090 20.89 -15.60 -8.20
CA ILE A 1090 21.31 -15.92 -9.55
C ILE A 1090 22.47 -14.96 -9.78
N ASN A 1091 23.69 -15.47 -9.62
CA ASN A 1091 24.90 -14.77 -9.98
C ASN A 1091 24.71 -14.38 -11.45
N LEU A 1092 24.28 -13.13 -11.63
CA LEU A 1092 24.22 -12.49 -12.92
C LEU A 1092 25.65 -12.62 -13.46
N ASP A 1093 25.80 -13.11 -14.68
CA ASP A 1093 27.09 -13.22 -15.37
C ASP A 1093 27.66 -11.81 -15.62
N SER A 1094 27.98 -11.07 -14.56
CA SER A 1094 28.56 -9.74 -14.61
C SER A 1094 29.98 -9.85 -15.11
N LYS A 1095 30.34 -8.99 -16.06
CA LYS A 1095 31.71 -8.93 -16.57
C LYS A 1095 32.67 -8.60 -15.42
N ILE A 1096 33.85 -9.22 -15.44
CA ILE A 1096 34.82 -9.12 -14.35
C ILE A 1096 35.20 -7.64 -14.10
N THR A 1097 35.24 -7.27 -12.83
CA THR A 1097 35.64 -5.96 -12.29
C THR A 1097 36.67 -6.18 -11.19
N SER A 1098 37.65 -5.28 -11.05
CA SER A 1098 38.76 -5.40 -10.09
C SER A 1098 38.44 -4.67 -8.77
N ILE A 1099 39.05 -5.15 -7.68
CA ILE A 1099 39.03 -4.56 -6.34
C ILE A 1099 40.45 -4.15 -5.92
N ASP A 1100 41.46 -4.38 -6.77
CA ASP A 1100 42.88 -4.40 -6.39
C ASP A 1100 43.41 -3.03 -5.92
N HIS A 1101 42.75 -1.93 -6.32
CA HIS A 1101 43.12 -0.57 -5.92
C HIS A 1101 42.04 0.14 -5.07
N CYS A 1102 41.13 -0.61 -4.44
CA CYS A 1102 40.16 0.01 -3.54
C CYS A 1102 40.81 0.47 -2.23
N PRO A 1103 40.59 1.73 -1.79
CA PRO A 1103 40.98 2.14 -0.45
C PRO A 1103 40.27 1.25 0.59
N CYS A 1104 40.94 0.94 1.70
CA CYS A 1104 40.39 0.22 2.85
C CYS A 1104 40.13 -1.30 2.73
N ILE A 1105 40.65 -1.98 1.70
CA ILE A 1105 40.60 -3.46 1.56
C ILE A 1105 42.04 -4.00 1.56
N ASN A 1106 42.40 -4.85 2.52
CA ASN A 1106 43.72 -5.52 2.58
C ASN A 1106 43.77 -6.71 1.60
N GLU A 1107 44.96 -7.05 1.08
CA GLU A 1107 45.18 -8.20 0.19
C GLU A 1107 44.64 -9.53 0.76
N THR A 1108 44.71 -9.71 2.09
CA THR A 1108 44.19 -10.91 2.78
C THR A 1108 42.65 -11.00 2.80
N THR A 1109 41.94 -9.86 2.80
CA THR A 1109 40.48 -9.83 2.68
C THR A 1109 40.00 -10.00 1.23
N ALA A 1110 40.77 -9.53 0.26
CA ALA A 1110 40.50 -9.76 -1.17
C ALA A 1110 40.61 -11.25 -1.54
N ILE A 1111 41.62 -11.95 -0.98
CA ILE A 1111 41.79 -13.40 -1.17
C ILE A 1111 40.63 -14.19 -0.52
N LEU A 1112 40.19 -13.84 0.69
CA LEU A 1112 39.03 -14.48 1.35
C LEU A 1112 37.71 -14.26 0.59
N LEU A 1113 37.50 -13.09 -0.01
CA LEU A 1113 36.34 -12.80 -0.87
C LEU A 1113 36.41 -13.54 -2.22
N SER A 1114 37.62 -13.79 -2.74
CA SER A 1114 37.83 -14.56 -3.97
C SER A 1114 37.76 -16.09 -3.79
N ILE A 1115 37.97 -16.60 -2.57
CA ILE A 1115 37.87 -18.04 -2.27
C ILE A 1115 36.40 -18.45 -2.06
N ASN A 1116 35.56 -17.58 -1.47
CA ASN A 1116 34.12 -17.85 -1.29
C ASN A 1116 33.33 -17.92 -2.61
N THR A 1117 33.88 -17.42 -3.72
CA THR A 1117 33.24 -17.50 -5.05
C THR A 1117 33.55 -18.81 -5.79
N GLN A 1118 34.52 -19.62 -5.33
CA GLN A 1118 34.82 -20.93 -5.95
C GLN A 1118 34.09 -22.11 -5.30
N GLU A 1119 33.73 -22.06 -4.02
CA GLU A 1119 33.13 -23.20 -3.30
C GLU A 1119 31.60 -23.38 -3.49
N THR A 1120 30.89 -22.47 -4.16
CA THR A 1120 29.43 -22.58 -4.39
C THR A 1120 29.03 -23.19 -5.74
N THR A 1121 29.95 -23.87 -6.44
CA THR A 1121 29.68 -24.50 -7.75
C THR A 1121 28.96 -25.86 -7.70
N ILE A 1122 28.61 -26.40 -6.52
CA ILE A 1122 28.18 -27.81 -6.39
C ILE A 1122 26.64 -28.02 -6.24
N TRP A 1123 25.81 -26.97 -6.17
CA TRP A 1123 24.34 -27.13 -5.97
C TRP A 1123 23.44 -26.61 -7.11
N THR A 1124 23.93 -26.51 -8.36
CA THR A 1124 23.09 -26.03 -9.48
C THR A 1124 22.56 -27.16 -10.37
N SER A 1125 21.58 -27.94 -9.89
CA SER A 1125 20.93 -28.96 -10.75
C SER A 1125 19.41 -29.08 -10.66
N THR A 1126 18.69 -28.12 -10.05
CA THR A 1126 17.21 -28.15 -10.04
C THR A 1126 16.55 -26.80 -10.33
N ILE A 1127 17.16 -25.93 -11.14
CA ILE A 1127 16.47 -24.73 -11.63
C ILE A 1127 15.81 -25.04 -12.97
N SER A 1128 14.49 -24.87 -13.06
CA SER A 1128 13.77 -25.09 -14.30
C SER A 1128 14.18 -24.02 -15.33
N LYS A 1129 14.67 -24.45 -16.51
CA LYS A 1129 15.14 -23.57 -17.59
C LYS A 1129 14.12 -22.51 -18.03
N ILE A 1130 12.83 -22.72 -17.72
CA ILE A 1130 11.73 -21.82 -18.07
C ILE A 1130 11.78 -20.47 -17.34
N TYR A 1131 12.34 -20.42 -16.13
CA TYR A 1131 12.41 -19.19 -15.32
C TYR A 1131 13.62 -18.32 -15.68
N LYS A 1132 14.56 -18.84 -16.48
CA LYS A 1132 15.69 -18.11 -17.04
C LYS A 1132 15.36 -17.31 -18.31
N ILE A 1133 14.12 -17.36 -18.80
CA ILE A 1133 13.70 -16.62 -20.00
C ILE A 1133 13.85 -15.10 -19.78
N SER A 1134 14.49 -14.41 -20.72
CA SER A 1134 14.65 -12.96 -20.66
C SER A 1134 13.31 -12.22 -20.59
N TYR A 1135 13.23 -11.23 -19.68
CA TYR A 1135 12.03 -10.42 -19.45
C TYR A 1135 11.54 -9.65 -20.69
N LEU A 1136 12.42 -9.41 -21.67
CA LEU A 1136 12.06 -8.76 -22.93
C LEU A 1136 11.16 -9.62 -23.82
N TRP A 1137 11.16 -10.95 -23.62
CA TRP A 1137 10.27 -11.86 -24.36
C TRP A 1137 8.85 -11.90 -23.82
N TYR A 1138 8.60 -11.43 -22.60
CA TYR A 1138 7.27 -11.54 -21.96
C TYR A 1138 6.17 -10.86 -22.78
N SER A 1139 6.46 -9.70 -23.36
CA SER A 1139 5.52 -8.99 -24.24
C SER A 1139 5.16 -9.80 -25.49
N MET A 1140 6.15 -10.41 -26.13
CA MET A 1140 5.93 -11.21 -27.33
C MET A 1140 5.14 -12.48 -27.01
N ILE A 1141 5.53 -13.20 -25.96
CA ILE A 1141 4.86 -14.44 -25.53
C ILE A 1141 3.39 -14.14 -25.19
N GLY A 1142 3.13 -13.09 -24.40
CA GLY A 1142 1.77 -12.68 -24.05
C GLY A 1142 0.93 -12.29 -25.26
N CYS A 1143 1.50 -11.53 -26.19
CA CYS A 1143 0.82 -11.12 -27.41
C CYS A 1143 0.49 -12.32 -28.32
N MET A 1144 1.48 -13.19 -28.57
CA MET A 1144 1.33 -14.34 -29.47
C MET A 1144 0.35 -15.37 -28.92
N ILE A 1145 0.41 -15.71 -27.64
CA ILE A 1145 -0.55 -16.66 -27.04
C ILE A 1145 -1.97 -16.09 -27.11
N THR A 1146 -2.14 -14.80 -26.82
CA THR A 1146 -3.46 -14.14 -26.90
C THR A 1146 -4.04 -14.22 -28.31
N VAL A 1147 -3.23 -13.95 -29.34
CA VAL A 1147 -3.67 -13.99 -30.74
C VAL A 1147 -3.92 -15.42 -31.21
N ILE A 1148 -3.01 -16.37 -30.94
CA ILE A 1148 -3.11 -17.76 -31.41
C ILE A 1148 -4.30 -18.46 -30.76
N VAL A 1149 -4.35 -18.48 -29.42
CA VAL A 1149 -5.44 -19.12 -28.67
C VAL A 1149 -6.75 -18.38 -28.92
N GLY A 1150 -6.72 -17.06 -28.96
CA GLY A 1150 -7.91 -16.26 -29.23
C GLY A 1150 -8.50 -16.52 -30.61
N THR A 1151 -7.66 -16.71 -31.63
CA THR A 1151 -8.11 -17.09 -32.98
C THR A 1151 -8.66 -18.50 -33.02
N ALA A 1152 -7.94 -19.47 -32.46
CA ALA A 1152 -8.37 -20.88 -32.41
C ALA A 1152 -9.73 -21.04 -31.72
N VAL A 1153 -9.90 -20.42 -30.54
CA VAL A 1153 -11.16 -20.46 -29.80
C VAL A 1153 -12.27 -19.70 -30.52
N SER A 1154 -11.95 -18.59 -31.22
CA SER A 1154 -12.95 -17.88 -32.03
C SER A 1154 -13.49 -18.75 -33.16
N LEU A 1155 -12.62 -19.53 -33.82
CA LEU A 1155 -13.04 -20.48 -34.85
C LEU A 1155 -13.90 -21.62 -34.25
N LEU A 1156 -13.54 -22.13 -33.07
CA LEU A 1156 -14.28 -23.21 -32.40
C LEU A 1156 -15.63 -22.78 -31.81
N THR A 1157 -15.76 -21.53 -31.36
CA THR A 1157 -16.97 -21.04 -30.67
C THR A 1157 -17.95 -20.30 -31.58
N GLY A 1158 -17.68 -20.29 -32.89
CA GLY A 1158 -18.44 -19.59 -33.92
C GLY A 1158 -17.72 -18.31 -34.36
N PRO A 1159 -17.08 -18.27 -35.55
CA PRO A 1159 -16.38 -17.09 -36.03
C PRO A 1159 -17.36 -15.93 -36.23
N GLN A 1160 -16.90 -14.71 -35.94
CA GLN A 1160 -17.70 -13.52 -36.20
C GLN A 1160 -17.75 -13.25 -37.71
N ASN A 1161 -18.94 -12.97 -38.23
CA ASN A 1161 -19.12 -12.71 -39.65
C ASN A 1161 -18.54 -11.32 -39.99
N PRO A 1162 -17.56 -11.21 -40.93
CA PRO A 1162 -16.94 -9.92 -41.26
C PRO A 1162 -17.91 -8.87 -41.81
N ALA A 1163 -19.05 -9.29 -42.35
CA ALA A 1163 -20.08 -8.40 -42.89
C ALA A 1163 -20.85 -7.61 -41.81
N ASP A 1164 -20.93 -8.14 -40.58
CA ASP A 1164 -21.62 -7.50 -39.45
C ASP A 1164 -20.69 -6.56 -38.65
N LEU A 1165 -19.42 -6.45 -39.07
CA LEU A 1165 -18.39 -5.70 -38.37
C LEU A 1165 -18.27 -4.29 -38.97
N ASP A 1166 -18.26 -3.27 -38.11
CA ASP A 1166 -17.96 -1.90 -38.53
C ASP A 1166 -16.52 -1.81 -39.07
N SER A 1167 -16.40 -1.42 -40.34
CA SER A 1167 -15.13 -1.26 -41.04
C SER A 1167 -14.17 -0.28 -40.36
N ASP A 1168 -14.68 0.62 -39.51
CA ASP A 1168 -13.88 1.63 -38.81
C ASP A 1168 -13.15 1.10 -37.57
N LEU A 1169 -13.50 -0.11 -37.12
CA LEU A 1169 -12.81 -0.81 -36.03
C LEU A 1169 -11.58 -1.60 -36.49
N LEU A 1170 -11.36 -1.71 -37.81
CA LEU A 1170 -10.29 -2.50 -38.42
C LEU A 1170 -9.11 -1.65 -38.87
N SER A 1171 -7.92 -2.24 -38.83
CA SER A 1171 -6.72 -1.59 -39.36
C SER A 1171 -6.84 -1.39 -40.89
N PRO A 1172 -6.32 -0.28 -41.46
CA PRO A 1172 -6.42 0.02 -42.90
C PRO A 1172 -6.08 -1.12 -43.88
N PRO A 1173 -5.02 -1.95 -43.69
CA PRO A 1173 -4.73 -3.06 -44.59
C PRO A 1173 -5.83 -4.13 -44.62
N ILE A 1174 -6.42 -4.44 -43.46
CA ILE A 1174 -7.47 -5.45 -43.35
C ILE A 1174 -8.79 -4.92 -43.88
N LYS A 1175 -9.09 -3.63 -43.63
CA LYS A 1175 -10.23 -2.95 -44.25
C LYS A 1175 -10.19 -3.07 -45.78
N ARG A 1176 -9.05 -2.72 -46.41
CA ARG A 1176 -8.88 -2.87 -47.87
C ARG A 1176 -9.03 -4.31 -48.36
N PHE A 1177 -8.55 -5.27 -47.57
CA PHE A 1177 -8.69 -6.70 -47.89
C PHE A 1177 -10.15 -7.16 -47.85
N ILE A 1178 -10.91 -6.78 -46.82
CA ILE A 1178 -12.34 -7.11 -46.71
C ILE A 1178 -13.16 -6.38 -47.76
N ASP A 1179 -12.90 -5.10 -48.01
CA ASP A 1179 -13.58 -4.32 -49.06
C ASP A 1179 -13.35 -4.94 -50.45
N SER A 1180 -12.16 -5.50 -50.70
CA SER A 1180 -11.85 -6.25 -51.92
C SER A 1180 -12.65 -7.56 -52.04
N LEU A 1181 -12.98 -8.20 -50.92
CA LEU A 1181 -13.77 -9.44 -50.87
C LEU A 1181 -15.29 -9.16 -50.91
N ALA A 1182 -15.73 -8.00 -50.41
CA ALA A 1182 -17.13 -7.63 -50.26
C ALA A 1182 -17.78 -7.04 -51.53
N THR A 1183 -17.12 -7.12 -52.70
CA THR A 1183 -17.68 -6.71 -54.00
C THR A 1183 -18.76 -7.68 -54.52
N LYS A 1184 -19.73 -8.06 -53.67
CA LYS A 1184 -21.01 -8.70 -54.08
C LYS A 1184 -22.01 -8.83 -52.91
N SER A 1185 -22.50 -7.73 -52.33
CA SER A 1185 -23.96 -7.54 -52.10
C SER A 1185 -24.31 -6.24 -51.36
N SER A 1186 -25.21 -5.49 -52.00
CA SER A 1186 -26.35 -4.73 -51.43
C SER A 1186 -26.13 -3.77 -50.25
N SER A 1187 -26.28 -2.50 -50.58
CA SER A 1187 -26.68 -1.38 -49.73
C SER A 1187 -27.73 -1.74 -48.67
N SER A 1188 -27.55 -1.25 -47.44
CA SER A 1188 -28.68 -0.82 -46.63
C SER A 1188 -28.33 0.49 -45.91
N ASN A 1189 -29.37 1.29 -45.77
CA ASN A 1189 -29.37 2.73 -45.62
C ASN A 1189 -29.68 3.10 -44.14
N VAL A 1190 -29.05 4.17 -43.65
CA VAL A 1190 -29.63 5.25 -42.81
C VAL A 1190 -29.33 5.33 -41.28
N LYS A 1191 -28.82 6.54 -40.93
CA LYS A 1191 -28.95 7.43 -39.73
C LYS A 1191 -27.95 7.36 -38.54
N GLY A 1192 -27.07 8.37 -38.51
CA GLY A 1192 -26.40 8.94 -37.32
C GLY A 1192 -25.38 10.02 -37.73
N ILE A 1193 -25.60 11.28 -37.34
CA ILE A 1193 -25.06 12.53 -37.95
C ILE A 1193 -23.74 13.00 -37.32
N THR A 1194 -23.08 13.95 -38.01
CA THR A 1194 -21.93 14.83 -37.66
C THR A 1194 -20.53 14.21 -37.67
N ASN A 1195 -19.89 14.22 -38.84
CA ASN A 1195 -18.42 14.39 -39.04
C ASN A 1195 -18.03 14.47 -40.53
N LEU A 1196 -19.01 14.45 -41.45
CA LEU A 1196 -18.87 14.58 -42.90
C LEU A 1196 -18.53 16.02 -43.38
N SER A 1197 -17.66 16.73 -42.66
CA SER A 1197 -17.12 18.03 -43.09
C SER A 1197 -15.59 18.05 -43.14
N LEU A 1198 -14.90 16.97 -42.76
CA LEU A 1198 -13.43 16.91 -42.73
C LEU A 1198 -12.79 16.08 -43.86
N GLU A 1199 -13.56 15.29 -44.61
CA GLU A 1199 -13.05 14.51 -45.76
C GLU A 1199 -13.22 15.21 -47.12
N LEU A 1200 -13.90 16.36 -47.18
CA LEU A 1200 -14.11 17.09 -48.43
C LEU A 1200 -13.05 18.16 -48.76
N GLU A 1201 -12.11 18.46 -47.85
CA GLU A 1201 -11.07 19.47 -48.08
C GLU A 1201 -9.69 18.88 -48.46
N ASP A 1202 -9.29 17.70 -47.96
CA ASP A 1202 -7.99 17.12 -48.30
C ASP A 1202 -7.96 16.46 -49.69
N ASP A 1203 -9.08 15.93 -50.18
CA ASP A 1203 -9.17 15.33 -51.52
C ASP A 1203 -9.44 16.36 -52.64
N LYS A 1204 -9.94 17.57 -52.30
CA LYS A 1204 -10.11 18.66 -53.28
C LYS A 1204 -8.80 19.36 -53.65
N ILE A 1205 -7.75 19.26 -52.83
CA ILE A 1205 -6.45 19.89 -53.11
C ILE A 1205 -5.55 18.97 -53.97
N LYS A 1206 -5.75 17.64 -53.93
CA LYS A 1206 -4.99 16.70 -54.78
C LYS A 1206 -5.58 16.47 -56.17
N CYS A 1207 -6.88 16.69 -56.37
CA CYS A 1207 -7.49 16.58 -57.71
C CYS A 1207 -7.29 17.82 -58.61
N ASN A 1208 -6.94 18.99 -58.05
CA ASN A 1208 -6.71 20.20 -58.85
C ASN A 1208 -5.25 20.43 -59.27
N VAL A 1209 -4.29 19.66 -58.76
CA VAL A 1209 -2.86 19.76 -59.16
C VAL A 1209 -2.48 18.75 -60.25
N ILE A 1210 -3.30 17.73 -60.51
CA ILE A 1210 -3.04 16.70 -61.54
C ILE A 1210 -3.76 17.00 -62.88
N LYS A 1211 -4.60 18.05 -62.94
CA LYS A 1211 -5.30 18.48 -64.17
C LYS A 1211 -4.66 19.67 -64.92
N SER A 1212 -3.52 20.20 -64.47
CA SER A 1212 -2.81 21.31 -65.14
C SER A 1212 -1.45 20.96 -65.75
N SER A 1213 -1.12 19.68 -65.93
CA SER A 1213 0.11 19.25 -66.64
C SER A 1213 -0.15 18.36 -67.86
N ILE A 1214 -1.39 18.30 -68.35
CA ILE A 1214 -1.72 17.78 -69.69
C ILE A 1214 -2.70 18.76 -70.35
N LYS A 1215 -2.17 19.93 -70.72
CA LYS A 1215 -2.53 20.69 -71.92
C LYS A 1215 -1.47 21.76 -72.16
#